data_AF-A0A5J4KR77-F1
#
_entry.id   AF-A0A5J4KR77-F1
#
_cell.length_a   1.000
_cell.length_b   1.000
_cell.length_c   1.000
_cell.angle_alpha   90.00
_cell.angle_beta   90.00
_cell.angle_gamma   90.00
#
_symmetry.space_group_name_H-M   'P 1'
#
loop_
_entity.id
_entity.type
_entity.pdbx_description
1 polymer ?
#
loop_
_entity_poly.entity_id
_entity_poly.type
_entity_poly.pdbx_seq_one_letter_code
_entity_poly.pdbx_strand_id
1 'polypeptide(L)'
;MQNQGDTMLSHFPLLRVHLCGPLQITWNDSVSGQRLSADDSSGSGRDRAAALSLLALLLRQPNRRAHRDWVMEQFWPEGSRSVAVHRLENIFSCLRKLLRPPGGDESLVRSILGKKTSGPTYCIEAYPKVWVDMDALTCNIEQACRMERFGDDALPFWQQAFHLLKRGPFLADSPYEPYAAWVNNQREQLHSSYRQCVHALSRLYLARHGNAGKTEALLLLRTYWQHYKTDEDALRPLLELLGEQERYQEAEEYYQQLLLALADLGPDEEGRPRIPDLRTQDIREYLKTKKLQPTQRVQHLLPISSALPVDPQLSIPPLVLPQENHGGVDLFHLGITALILHQQQSGWNIHELEQQVTQALDNIIPEVQKMQLSRRDILRFIVSMPLALYDFTDVSRQSSKLVPQEIIPLYAAGIPACWRLYYEGGQTQLEHVLPRYISHLTLLTRNPSKLQKNAAGLLSQAYQLMALLAQSHEHFDDAIEYCQHAAFYGGYAEDANLQVMAYIRLQDTYWEQQVFDKCFTTLKQAELLAENTTLLLRGRIFARLANISSYRSELTSAQHYIDLAQQTFPQHPEMDPSFLYSHTTHFVLYANEVSARIKLGQLQRARDAVVNAEKFVLGPANPRKIDVTHYQIQVAVALEDLEQCAVLFEKLIYYVKKYGQELDRRNTYTLYQSLHEHWPHEARVEKMKQALLS
;
A
#
# COMPACT_ATOMS: atom_id res chain seq x y z
N MET A 1 7.41 55.40 -10.00
CA MET A 1 8.51 55.21 -10.96
C MET A 1 9.23 53.92 -10.60
N GLN A 2 9.23 52.99 -11.55
CA GLN A 2 9.91 51.68 -11.62
C GLN A 2 9.72 50.70 -10.44
N ASN A 3 8.62 49.94 -10.54
CA ASN A 3 8.56 48.54 -10.14
C ASN A 3 9.64 47.76 -10.91
N GLN A 4 10.65 47.25 -10.21
CA GLN A 4 11.37 46.05 -10.65
C GLN A 4 10.78 44.88 -9.88
N GLY A 5 9.96 44.09 -10.57
CA GLY A 5 9.56 42.78 -10.09
C GLY A 5 10.78 41.86 -10.12
N ASP A 6 11.39 41.66 -8.95
CA ASP A 6 12.22 40.48 -8.72
C ASP A 6 11.29 39.28 -8.68
N THR A 7 11.15 38.62 -9.82
CA THR A 7 10.83 37.20 -9.91
C THR A 7 11.70 36.46 -8.90
N MET A 8 11.15 36.10 -7.73
CA MET A 8 11.71 35.05 -6.89
C MET A 8 11.61 33.73 -7.66
N LEU A 9 12.52 33.52 -8.61
CA LEU A 9 12.82 32.19 -9.12
C LEU A 9 13.24 31.38 -7.90
N SER A 10 12.48 30.33 -7.58
CA SER A 10 12.78 29.41 -6.49
C SER A 10 14.11 28.72 -6.78
N HIS A 11 15.21 29.32 -6.33
CA HIS A 11 16.53 28.77 -6.55
C HIS A 11 16.74 27.56 -5.64
N PHE A 12 16.98 26.41 -6.24
CA PHE A 12 17.34 25.20 -5.51
C PHE A 12 18.76 25.33 -4.94
N PRO A 13 19.05 24.70 -3.78
CA PRO A 13 20.39 24.73 -3.24
C PRO A 13 21.35 24.00 -4.17
N LEU A 14 22.42 24.71 -4.55
CA LEU A 14 23.48 24.23 -5.44
C LEU A 14 24.15 22.96 -4.89
N LEU A 15 24.33 22.91 -3.57
CA LEU A 15 24.87 21.76 -2.84
C LEU A 15 23.86 21.31 -1.76
N ARG A 16 23.53 20.02 -1.75
CA ARG A 16 22.88 19.37 -0.61
C ARG A 16 23.85 18.42 0.07
N VAL A 17 23.99 18.58 1.39
CA VAL A 17 24.81 17.71 2.22
C VAL A 17 23.90 17.01 3.23
N HIS A 18 24.00 15.69 3.27
CA HIS A 18 23.31 14.87 4.25
C HIS A 18 24.31 14.30 5.25
N LEU A 19 24.05 14.54 6.53
CA LEU A 19 24.84 14.11 7.68
C LEU A 19 24.08 13.14 8.59
N CYS A 20 22.74 13.13 8.53
CA CYS A 20 21.90 12.13 9.21
C CYS A 20 21.95 10.82 8.41
N GLY A 21 22.70 9.84 8.91
CA GLY A 21 23.03 8.61 8.19
C GLY A 21 24.39 8.70 7.47
N PRO A 22 24.54 8.04 6.31
CA PRO A 22 25.78 8.09 5.55
C PRO A 22 25.99 9.48 4.93
N LEU A 23 27.24 9.97 4.95
CA LEU A 23 27.60 11.26 4.39
C LEU A 23 27.38 11.26 2.88
N GLN A 24 26.43 12.07 2.41
CA GLN A 24 26.11 12.19 0.98
C GLN A 24 26.15 13.64 0.54
N ILE A 25 26.86 13.89 -0.56
CA ILE A 25 26.96 15.20 -1.20
C ILE A 25 26.32 15.09 -2.58
N THR A 26 25.34 15.94 -2.85
CA THR A 26 24.67 15.99 -4.15
C THR A 26 24.64 17.41 -4.67
N TRP A 27 25.16 17.59 -5.89
CA TRP A 27 25.09 18.84 -6.63
C TRP A 27 23.76 18.93 -7.37
N ASN A 28 23.13 20.10 -7.35
CA ASN A 28 21.91 20.36 -8.11
C ASN A 28 22.08 21.63 -8.95
N ASP A 29 21.38 21.67 -10.08
CA ASP A 29 21.19 22.91 -10.81
C ASP A 29 20.33 23.87 -10.00
N SER A 30 20.86 25.08 -9.79
CA SER A 30 20.19 26.16 -9.04
C SER A 30 18.87 26.63 -9.67
N VAL A 31 18.62 26.33 -10.95
CA VAL A 31 17.38 26.72 -11.66
C VAL A 31 16.44 25.53 -11.79
N SER A 32 16.89 24.40 -12.35
CA SER A 32 16.02 23.26 -12.61
C SER A 32 15.85 22.29 -11.43
N GLY A 33 16.73 22.35 -10.44
CA GLY A 33 16.75 21.41 -9.31
C GLY A 33 17.21 20.00 -9.68
N GLN A 34 17.57 19.75 -10.94
CA GLN A 34 18.09 18.45 -11.38
C GLN A 34 19.47 18.18 -10.79
N ARG A 35 19.74 16.90 -10.48
CA ARG A 35 21.02 16.46 -9.95
C ARG A 35 22.10 16.58 -11.02
N LEU A 36 23.19 17.27 -10.70
CA LEU A 36 24.36 17.38 -11.56
C LEU A 36 25.30 16.19 -11.29
N SER A 37 25.83 15.60 -12.36
CA SER A 37 26.86 14.58 -12.27
C SER A 37 28.14 15.21 -11.73
N ALA A 38 28.68 14.66 -10.64
CA ALA A 38 29.97 15.08 -10.14
C ALA A 38 31.07 14.37 -10.92
N ASP A 39 32.13 15.08 -11.32
CA ASP A 39 33.33 14.44 -11.85
C ASP A 39 34.01 13.65 -10.72
N ASP A 40 34.14 12.32 -10.88
CA ASP A 40 34.74 11.42 -9.90
C ASP A 40 36.28 11.53 -9.80
N SER A 41 36.87 12.54 -10.43
CA SER A 41 38.33 12.71 -10.53
C SER A 41 38.90 13.50 -9.35
N SER A 42 38.96 12.91 -8.14
CA SER A 42 39.67 13.55 -7.02
C SER A 42 40.19 12.58 -5.94
N GLY A 43 41.49 12.29 -6.03
CA GLY A 43 42.40 12.02 -4.88
C GLY A 43 42.40 10.61 -4.29
N SER A 44 43.54 10.22 -3.70
CA SER A 44 43.69 8.95 -2.96
C SER A 44 42.60 8.82 -1.87
N GLY A 45 42.09 7.60 -1.65
CA GLY A 45 40.92 7.37 -0.77
C GLY A 45 41.07 7.91 0.66
N ARG A 46 42.31 8.05 1.17
CA ARG A 46 42.59 8.53 2.52
C ARG A 46 42.45 10.06 2.67
N ASP A 47 42.94 10.84 1.71
CA ASP A 47 42.86 12.30 1.77
C ASP A 47 41.42 12.78 1.54
N ARG A 48 40.67 12.07 0.68
CA ARG A 48 39.24 12.33 0.45
C ARG A 48 38.42 12.10 1.72
N ALA A 49 38.66 11.01 2.43
CA ALA A 49 37.96 10.72 3.70
C ALA A 49 38.25 11.79 4.78
N ALA A 50 39.49 12.26 4.88
CA ALA A 50 39.85 13.34 5.80
C ALA A 50 39.20 14.68 5.41
N ALA A 51 39.10 14.99 4.11
CA ALA A 51 38.43 16.19 3.61
C ALA A 51 36.92 16.18 3.92
N LEU A 52 36.27 15.02 3.77
CA LEU A 52 34.87 14.81 4.12
C LEU A 52 34.62 14.95 5.63
N SER A 53 35.56 14.52 6.47
CA SER A 53 35.48 14.72 7.93
C SER A 53 35.62 16.20 8.28
N LEU A 54 36.54 16.92 7.63
CA LEU A 54 36.69 18.37 7.80
C LEU A 54 35.41 19.11 7.37
N LEU A 55 34.77 18.68 6.28
CA LEU A 55 33.48 19.20 5.85
C LEU A 55 32.42 19.05 6.94
N ALA A 56 32.24 17.83 7.45
CA ALA A 56 31.26 17.56 8.51
C ALA A 56 31.52 18.41 9.76
N LEU A 57 32.79 18.57 10.17
CA LEU A 57 33.17 19.41 11.32
C LEU A 57 32.82 20.88 11.08
N LEU A 58 33.13 21.43 9.89
CA LEU A 58 32.86 22.82 9.56
C LEU A 58 31.37 23.12 9.46
N LEU A 59 30.57 22.22 8.90
CA LEU A 59 29.10 22.38 8.80
C LEU A 59 28.43 22.44 10.18
N ARG A 60 29.06 21.88 11.21
CA ARG A 60 28.58 21.91 12.60
C ARG A 60 28.93 23.19 13.35
N GLN A 61 29.88 23.97 12.86
CA GLN A 61 30.29 25.17 13.57
C GLN A 61 29.29 26.31 13.40
N PRO A 62 29.12 27.17 14.42
CA PRO A 62 28.36 28.41 14.28
C PRO A 62 28.85 29.20 13.06
N ASN A 63 27.90 29.65 12.22
CA ASN A 63 28.18 30.34 10.95
C ASN A 63 29.03 29.53 9.93
N ARG A 64 29.22 28.22 10.16
CA ARG A 64 30.08 27.33 9.38
C ARG A 64 31.53 27.81 9.29
N ARG A 65 32.07 28.32 10.40
CA ARG A 65 33.43 28.89 10.49
C ARG A 65 34.25 28.23 11.59
N ALA A 66 35.51 27.92 11.30
CA ALA A 66 36.45 27.40 12.29
C ALA A 66 37.86 27.98 12.11
N HIS A 67 38.52 28.30 13.22
CA HIS A 67 39.93 28.69 13.21
C HIS A 67 40.82 27.47 12.98
N ARG A 68 41.94 27.67 12.26
CA ARG A 68 42.91 26.60 11.98
C ARG A 68 43.38 25.88 13.23
N ASP A 69 43.77 26.63 14.27
CA ASP A 69 44.29 26.03 15.50
C ASP A 69 43.24 25.15 16.20
N TRP A 70 41.97 25.57 16.22
CA TRP A 70 40.86 24.76 16.75
C TRP A 70 40.61 23.49 15.92
N VAL A 71 40.65 23.57 14.58
CA VAL A 71 40.51 22.39 13.73
C VAL A 71 41.65 21.38 13.99
N MET A 72 42.87 21.86 14.21
CA MET A 72 44.00 20.99 14.53
C MET A 72 43.81 20.26 15.87
N GLU A 73 43.30 20.94 16.89
CA GLU A 73 42.97 20.32 18.20
C GLU A 73 41.94 19.18 18.06
N GLN A 74 40.99 19.29 17.13
CA GLN A 74 39.97 18.26 16.93
C GLN A 74 40.49 17.01 16.19
N PHE A 75 41.43 17.18 15.25
CA PHE A 75 41.93 16.08 14.43
C PHE A 75 43.24 15.46 14.94
N TRP A 76 44.11 16.25 15.55
CA TRP A 76 45.43 15.82 16.02
C TRP A 76 45.78 16.49 17.37
N PRO A 77 45.06 16.14 18.46
CA PRO A 77 45.29 16.74 19.77
C PRO A 77 46.72 16.52 20.30
N GLU A 78 47.35 15.40 19.93
CA GLU A 78 48.68 14.99 20.40
C GLU A 78 49.81 15.16 19.35
N GLY A 79 49.50 15.78 18.19
CA GLY A 79 50.42 15.89 17.06
C GLY A 79 51.38 17.09 17.12
N SER A 80 52.55 16.98 16.48
CA SER A 80 53.44 18.14 16.31
C SER A 80 52.80 19.20 15.41
N ARG A 81 52.84 20.48 15.84
CA ARG A 81 52.14 21.59 15.18
C ARG A 81 52.51 21.75 13.71
N SER A 82 53.78 21.57 13.35
CA SER A 82 54.25 21.71 11.96
C SER A 82 53.67 20.62 11.03
N VAL A 83 53.57 19.37 11.51
CA VAL A 83 53.01 18.26 10.74
C VAL A 83 51.49 18.40 10.61
N ALA A 84 50.81 18.84 11.66
CA ALA A 84 49.37 19.10 11.64
C ALA A 84 48.98 20.21 10.65
N VAL A 85 49.75 21.30 10.57
CA VAL A 85 49.51 22.39 9.61
C VAL A 85 49.61 21.89 8.18
N HIS A 86 50.70 21.19 7.83
CA HIS A 86 50.90 20.67 6.47
C HIS A 86 49.82 19.66 6.07
N ARG A 87 49.41 18.77 6.99
CA ARG A 87 48.31 17.82 6.74
C ARG A 87 46.98 18.54 6.52
N LEU A 88 46.68 19.56 7.33
CA LEU A 88 45.46 20.34 7.22
C LEU A 88 45.39 21.12 5.90
N GLU A 89 46.50 21.68 5.42
CA GLU A 89 46.57 22.35 4.12
C GLU A 89 46.28 21.39 2.95
N ASN A 90 46.81 20.16 3.01
CA ASN A 90 46.53 19.11 2.02
C ASN A 90 45.04 18.71 2.03
N ILE A 91 44.49 18.47 3.23
CA ILE A 91 43.08 18.10 3.42
C ILE A 91 42.16 19.23 2.95
N PHE A 92 42.50 20.48 3.26
CA PHE A 92 41.74 21.65 2.84
C PHE A 92 41.81 21.87 1.32
N SER A 93 42.95 21.63 0.69
CA SER A 93 43.09 21.64 -0.76
C SER A 93 42.21 20.57 -1.42
N CYS A 94 42.16 19.37 -0.84
CA CYS A 94 41.25 18.31 -1.28
C CYS A 94 39.77 18.72 -1.10
N LEU A 95 39.41 19.30 0.05
CA LEU A 95 38.06 19.79 0.32
C LEU A 95 37.62 20.88 -0.67
N ARG A 96 38.52 21.82 -1.01
CA ARG A 96 38.25 22.86 -2.01
C ARG A 96 37.92 22.27 -3.38
N LYS A 97 38.63 21.21 -3.79
CA LYS A 97 38.35 20.48 -5.05
C LYS A 97 36.99 19.78 -4.99
N LEU A 98 36.71 19.09 -3.87
CA LEU A 98 35.43 18.40 -3.66
C LEU A 98 34.21 19.35 -3.68
N LEU A 99 34.38 20.57 -3.17
CA LEU A 99 33.32 21.58 -3.09
C LEU A 99 33.39 22.64 -4.19
N ARG A 100 33.98 22.29 -5.34
CA ARG A 100 33.92 23.09 -6.55
C ARG A 100 32.69 22.67 -7.37
N PRO A 101 31.78 23.58 -7.74
CA PRO A 101 30.59 23.23 -8.50
C PRO A 101 30.97 22.72 -9.90
N PRO A 102 30.27 21.70 -10.43
CA PRO A 102 30.50 21.23 -11.79
C PRO A 102 30.20 22.36 -12.79
N GLY A 103 31.22 22.78 -13.53
CA GLY A 103 31.14 23.89 -14.50
C GLY A 103 31.32 25.31 -13.93
N GLY A 104 31.63 25.47 -12.64
CA GLY A 104 31.86 26.79 -12.02
C GLY A 104 33.28 27.00 -11.49
N ASP A 105 33.72 28.27 -11.46
CA ASP A 105 35.12 28.60 -11.15
C ASP A 105 35.44 28.65 -9.65
N GLU A 106 34.51 29.02 -8.76
CA GLU A 106 34.79 29.22 -7.34
C GLU A 106 34.33 28.08 -6.44
N SER A 107 35.17 27.69 -5.47
CA SER A 107 34.83 26.68 -4.44
C SER A 107 33.90 27.26 -3.38
N LEU A 108 32.97 26.45 -2.88
CA LEU A 108 32.06 26.81 -1.78
C LEU A 108 32.76 26.85 -0.40
N VAL A 109 34.06 26.58 -0.35
CA VAL A 109 34.89 26.69 0.86
C VAL A 109 35.97 27.75 0.67
N ARG A 110 36.01 28.70 1.61
CA ARG A 110 36.95 29.83 1.59
C ARG A 110 37.83 29.81 2.83
N SER A 111 39.00 30.43 2.70
CA SER A 111 39.92 30.66 3.81
C SER A 111 40.10 32.17 3.93
N ILE A 112 39.73 32.71 5.09
CA ILE A 112 39.83 34.13 5.40
C ILE A 112 41.12 34.34 6.22
N LEU A 113 41.95 35.29 5.82
CA LEU A 113 43.17 35.65 6.55
C LEU A 113 42.79 36.09 7.98
N GLY A 114 43.31 35.36 8.98
CA GLY A 114 43.17 35.71 10.38
C GLY A 114 44.34 36.54 10.91
N LYS A 115 44.28 36.90 12.20
CA LYS A 115 45.38 37.58 12.91
C LYS A 115 46.62 36.67 12.95
N LYS A 116 47.83 37.27 12.96
CA LYS A 116 49.13 36.56 12.93
C LYS A 116 49.27 35.40 13.93
N THR A 117 48.54 35.45 15.05
CA THR A 117 48.61 34.48 16.15
C THR A 117 47.71 33.26 16.00
N SER A 118 46.58 33.35 15.29
CA SER A 118 45.52 32.32 15.27
C SER A 118 45.35 31.60 13.92
N GLY A 119 46.13 32.02 12.91
CA GLY A 119 46.07 31.43 11.57
C GLY A 119 44.78 31.77 10.79
N PRO A 120 44.60 31.20 9.59
CA PRO A 120 43.41 31.42 8.77
C PRO A 120 42.15 30.84 9.39
N THR A 121 40.99 31.39 9.01
CA THR A 121 39.67 30.88 9.35
C THR A 121 39.05 30.21 8.13
N TYR A 122 38.65 28.96 8.26
CA TYR A 122 37.97 28.21 7.20
C TYR A 122 36.47 28.44 7.29
N CYS A 123 35.82 28.69 6.16
CA CYS A 123 34.39 28.93 6.11
C CYS A 123 33.71 28.27 4.91
N ILE A 124 32.47 27.81 5.09
CA ILE A 124 31.62 27.23 4.05
C ILE A 124 30.45 28.18 3.79
N GLU A 125 30.02 28.30 2.52
CA GLU A 125 28.79 29.02 2.18
C GLU A 125 27.58 28.53 2.99
N ALA A 126 26.67 29.44 3.33
CA ALA A 126 25.42 29.12 4.02
C ALA A 126 24.26 28.84 3.03
N TYR A 127 23.06 28.57 3.55
CA TYR A 127 21.84 28.59 2.76
C TYR A 127 21.64 29.99 2.11
N PRO A 128 21.19 30.11 0.85
CA PRO A 128 20.59 29.07 -0.01
C PRO A 128 21.58 28.22 -0.81
N LYS A 129 22.87 28.58 -0.87
CA LYS A 129 23.84 27.84 -1.72
C LYS A 129 24.10 26.42 -1.23
N VAL A 130 24.21 26.24 0.08
CA VAL A 130 24.49 24.93 0.70
C VAL A 130 23.39 24.60 1.71
N TRP A 131 22.55 23.63 1.36
CA TRP A 131 21.54 23.06 2.25
C TRP A 131 22.12 21.86 3.00
N VAL A 132 21.81 21.77 4.30
CA VAL A 132 22.28 20.70 5.18
C VAL A 132 21.07 20.13 5.89
N ASP A 133 20.96 18.81 5.92
CA ASP A 133 19.85 18.12 6.59
C ASP A 133 19.77 18.40 8.09
N MET A 134 20.90 18.57 8.78
CA MET A 134 20.97 18.96 10.20
C MET A 134 20.29 20.31 10.49
N ASP A 135 20.49 21.29 9.60
CA ASP A 135 19.87 22.61 9.75
C ASP A 135 18.35 22.50 9.53
N ALA A 136 17.97 21.72 8.52
CA ALA A 136 16.56 21.43 8.24
C ALA A 136 15.90 20.66 9.40
N LEU A 137 16.60 19.71 10.01
CA LEU A 137 16.14 18.95 11.17
C LEU A 137 15.88 19.89 12.35
N THR A 138 16.87 20.72 12.70
CA THR A 138 16.76 21.68 13.80
C THR A 138 15.58 22.63 13.58
N CYS A 139 15.46 23.18 12.37
CA CYS A 139 14.34 24.04 12.00
C CYS A 139 12.99 23.32 12.13
N ASN A 140 12.86 22.09 11.62
CA ASN A 140 11.60 21.33 11.72
C ASN A 140 11.22 21.03 13.18
N ILE A 141 12.17 20.61 14.03
CA ILE A 141 11.88 20.36 15.44
C ILE A 141 11.45 21.65 16.15
N GLU A 142 12.14 22.76 15.91
CA GLU A 142 11.76 24.05 16.50
C GLU A 142 10.37 24.50 16.05
N GLN A 143 10.04 24.37 14.76
CA GLN A 143 8.71 24.71 14.26
C GLN A 143 7.65 23.77 14.83
N ALA A 144 7.91 22.46 14.89
CA ALA A 144 6.99 21.50 15.46
C ALA A 144 6.67 21.83 16.93
N CYS A 145 7.69 22.12 17.73
CA CYS A 145 7.52 22.55 19.13
C CYS A 145 6.74 23.87 19.24
N ARG A 146 6.96 24.83 18.34
CA ARG A 146 6.18 26.08 18.30
C ARG A 146 4.72 25.81 17.96
N MET A 147 4.43 24.99 16.95
CA MET A 147 3.06 24.64 16.56
C MET A 147 2.32 23.95 17.71
N GLU A 148 2.95 22.96 18.37
CA GLU A 148 2.35 22.28 19.53
C GLU A 148 2.04 23.25 20.67
N ARG A 149 2.95 24.20 20.96
CA ARG A 149 2.77 25.18 22.04
C ARG A 149 1.56 26.09 21.83
N PHE A 150 1.22 26.40 20.58
CA PHE A 150 0.11 27.28 20.24
C PHE A 150 -1.15 26.52 19.79
N GLY A 151 -1.12 25.19 19.77
CA GLY A 151 -2.26 24.34 19.40
C GLY A 151 -2.50 24.21 17.90
N ASP A 152 -1.52 24.59 17.07
CA ASP A 152 -1.55 24.45 15.61
C ASP A 152 -1.07 23.06 15.15
N ASP A 153 -1.22 22.75 13.86
CA ASP A 153 -0.84 21.44 13.29
C ASP A 153 0.70 21.27 13.23
N ALA A 154 1.24 20.59 14.24
CA ALA A 154 2.67 20.25 14.33
C ALA A 154 3.07 19.00 13.55
N LEU A 155 2.11 18.20 13.07
CA LEU A 155 2.37 16.88 12.50
C LEU A 155 3.33 16.92 11.28
N PRO A 156 3.18 17.83 10.30
CA PRO A 156 4.05 17.84 9.13
C PRO A 156 5.53 18.09 9.49
N PHE A 157 5.78 18.95 10.48
CA PHE A 157 7.12 19.29 10.92
C PHE A 157 7.79 18.11 11.65
N TRP A 158 7.06 17.42 12.53
CA TRP A 158 7.57 16.21 13.17
C TRP A 158 7.83 15.07 12.19
N GLN A 159 6.96 14.89 11.18
CA GLN A 159 7.17 13.88 10.13
C GLN A 159 8.43 14.18 9.31
N GLN A 160 8.64 15.44 8.93
CA GLN A 160 9.83 15.84 8.19
C GLN A 160 11.11 15.66 9.01
N ALA A 161 11.10 16.03 10.30
CA ALA A 161 12.21 15.79 11.21
C ALA A 161 12.53 14.28 11.35
N PHE A 162 11.51 13.46 11.55
CA PHE A 162 11.66 12.00 11.64
C PHE A 162 12.21 11.38 10.35
N HIS A 163 11.75 11.83 9.17
CA HIS A 163 12.24 11.34 7.89
C HIS A 163 13.75 11.59 7.70
N LEU A 164 14.25 12.74 8.16
CA LEU A 164 15.69 13.03 8.13
C LEU A 164 16.48 12.11 9.05
N LEU A 165 15.98 11.84 10.26
CA LEU A 165 16.65 11.00 11.27
C LEU A 165 16.61 9.50 10.96
N LYS A 166 15.55 9.00 10.32
CA LYS A 166 15.38 7.58 9.97
C LYS A 166 16.48 7.05 9.02
N ARG A 167 17.24 7.94 8.36
CA ARG A 167 18.37 7.60 7.48
C ARG A 167 19.54 6.91 8.18
N GLY A 168 19.63 6.98 9.51
CA GLY A 168 20.61 6.27 10.31
C GLY A 168 21.50 7.18 11.18
N PRO A 169 22.51 6.60 11.86
CA PRO A 169 23.36 7.35 12.77
C PRO A 169 24.21 8.38 12.02
N PHE A 170 24.54 9.47 12.70
CA PHE A 170 25.41 10.51 12.15
C PHE A 170 26.74 9.94 11.65
N LEU A 171 27.05 10.21 10.38
CA LEU A 171 28.24 9.71 9.68
C LEU A 171 28.39 8.18 9.78
N ALA A 172 27.35 7.43 9.40
CA ALA A 172 27.30 5.97 9.52
C ALA A 172 28.47 5.23 8.81
N ASP A 173 28.87 5.72 7.63
CA ASP A 173 29.88 5.08 6.76
C ASP A 173 31.25 5.78 6.78
N SER A 174 31.51 6.65 7.76
CA SER A 174 32.75 7.43 7.76
C SER A 174 33.98 6.54 7.99
N PRO A 175 34.99 6.54 7.10
CA PRO A 175 36.23 5.76 7.26
C PRO A 175 37.14 6.26 8.39
N TYR A 176 36.80 7.38 9.04
CA TYR A 176 37.60 7.97 10.11
C TYR A 176 37.15 7.49 11.48
N GLU A 177 38.13 7.39 12.39
CA GLU A 177 38.03 6.75 13.70
C GLU A 177 36.66 6.92 14.38
N PRO A 178 35.92 5.82 14.62
CA PRO A 178 34.65 5.78 15.35
C PRO A 178 34.67 6.37 16.78
N TYR A 179 35.78 6.97 17.22
CA TYR A 179 36.06 7.37 18.60
C TYR A 179 36.37 8.87 18.77
N ALA A 180 36.25 9.70 17.72
CA ALA A 180 36.37 11.14 17.91
C ALA A 180 35.21 11.64 18.79
N ALA A 181 35.52 12.18 19.98
CA ALA A 181 34.54 12.55 21.01
C ALA A 181 33.41 13.45 20.47
N TRP A 182 33.72 14.34 19.51
CA TRP A 182 32.72 15.21 18.90
C TRP A 182 31.68 14.45 18.06
N VAL A 183 32.03 13.33 17.41
CA VAL A 183 31.10 12.50 16.63
C VAL A 183 30.12 11.79 17.57
N ASN A 184 30.60 11.27 18.69
CA ASN A 184 29.76 10.57 19.67
C ASN A 184 28.77 11.52 20.34
N ASN A 185 29.23 12.69 20.78
CA ASN A 185 28.35 13.74 21.32
C ASN A 185 27.23 14.10 20.31
N GLN A 186 27.55 14.10 19.02
CA GLN A 186 26.55 14.37 17.98
C GLN A 186 25.57 13.23 17.74
N ARG A 187 26.04 11.98 17.79
CA ARG A 187 25.16 10.81 17.73
C ARG A 187 24.19 10.79 18.91
N GLU A 188 24.64 11.13 20.11
CA GLU A 188 23.80 11.22 21.30
C GLU A 188 22.75 12.33 21.19
N GLN A 189 23.13 13.52 20.74
CA GLN A 189 22.19 14.63 20.51
C GLN A 189 21.11 14.24 19.50
N LEU A 190 21.51 13.62 18.38
CA LEU A 190 20.57 13.21 17.34
C LEU A 190 19.68 12.04 17.78
N HIS A 191 20.23 11.14 18.59
CA HIS A 191 19.44 10.09 19.22
C HIS A 191 18.35 10.68 20.13
N SER A 192 18.69 11.70 20.94
CA SER A 192 17.70 12.41 21.76
C SER A 192 16.60 13.06 20.91
N SER A 193 16.96 13.70 19.80
CA SER A 193 16.00 14.28 18.86
C SER A 193 15.12 13.21 18.20
N TYR A 194 15.70 12.06 17.86
CA TYR A 194 14.96 10.93 17.29
C TYR A 194 13.93 10.36 18.26
N ARG A 195 14.34 10.15 19.51
CA ARG A 195 13.45 9.78 20.61
C ARG A 195 12.30 10.79 20.76
N GLN A 196 12.60 12.08 20.77
CA GLN A 196 11.59 13.14 20.85
C GLN A 196 10.58 13.08 19.70
N CYS A 197 11.04 12.91 18.45
CA CYS A 197 10.17 12.76 17.29
C CYS A 197 9.24 11.54 17.41
N VAL A 198 9.76 10.40 17.85
CA VAL A 198 8.99 9.16 18.05
C VAL A 198 7.86 9.38 19.06
N HIS A 199 8.16 10.01 20.20
CA HIS A 199 7.14 10.30 21.20
C HIS A 199 6.11 11.34 20.72
N ALA A 200 6.55 12.39 20.02
CA ALA A 200 5.62 13.40 19.50
C ALA A 200 4.68 12.81 18.43
N LEU A 201 5.23 12.08 17.46
CA LEU A 201 4.45 11.43 16.40
C LEU A 201 3.50 10.37 16.95
N SER A 202 3.94 9.53 17.88
CA SER A 202 3.05 8.53 18.50
C SER A 202 1.84 9.21 19.16
N ARG A 203 2.03 10.27 19.96
CA ARG A 203 0.93 11.04 20.55
C ARG A 203 0.02 11.67 19.50
N LEU A 204 0.58 12.31 18.47
CA LEU A 204 -0.18 13.01 17.43
C LEU A 204 -0.98 12.06 16.54
N TYR A 205 -0.43 10.89 16.20
CA TYR A 205 -1.15 9.86 15.44
C TYR A 205 -2.35 9.33 16.23
N LEU A 206 -2.16 9.05 17.53
CA LEU A 206 -3.24 8.62 18.41
C LEU A 206 -4.36 9.67 18.53
N ALA A 207 -4.00 10.96 18.60
CA ALA A 207 -4.96 12.04 18.72
C ALA A 207 -5.79 12.28 17.45
N ARG A 208 -5.20 12.09 16.25
CA ARG A 208 -5.80 12.57 14.98
C ARG A 208 -6.56 11.49 14.20
N HIS A 209 -6.17 10.22 14.27
CA HIS A 209 -6.59 9.20 13.30
C HIS A 209 -7.28 7.97 13.90
N GLY A 210 -7.66 7.98 15.19
CA GLY A 210 -8.37 6.88 15.82
C GLY A 210 -7.64 5.54 15.63
N ASN A 211 -8.34 4.50 15.15
CA ASN A 211 -7.75 3.17 14.93
C ASN A 211 -6.62 3.15 13.89
N ALA A 212 -6.69 3.96 12.82
CA ALA A 212 -5.60 4.06 11.84
C ALA A 212 -4.35 4.71 12.47
N GLY A 213 -4.55 5.69 13.35
CA GLY A 213 -3.47 6.32 14.11
C GLY A 213 -2.79 5.39 15.12
N LYS A 214 -3.56 4.47 15.73
CA LYS A 214 -3.01 3.42 16.60
C LYS A 214 -2.04 2.51 15.86
N THR A 215 -2.36 2.12 14.62
CA THR A 215 -1.47 1.29 13.80
C THR A 215 -0.15 1.98 13.47
N GLU A 216 -0.19 3.25 13.05
CA GLU A 216 1.01 4.04 12.77
C GLU A 216 1.87 4.27 14.02
N ALA A 217 1.23 4.63 15.15
CA ALA A 217 1.92 4.78 16.43
C ALA A 217 2.57 3.47 16.90
N LEU A 218 1.89 2.33 16.72
CA LEU A 218 2.38 1.01 17.09
C LEU A 218 3.56 0.58 16.21
N LEU A 219 3.52 0.79 14.89
CA LEU A 219 4.66 0.53 14.00
C LEU A 219 5.88 1.39 14.37
N LEU A 220 5.63 2.68 14.61
CA LEU A 220 6.66 3.64 14.99
C LEU A 220 7.35 3.25 16.31
N LEU A 221 6.57 3.00 17.37
CA LEU A 221 7.07 2.65 18.70
C LEU A 221 7.80 1.29 18.68
N ARG A 222 7.29 0.29 17.96
CA ARG A 222 7.96 -1.01 17.83
C ARG A 222 9.31 -0.91 17.16
N THR A 223 9.35 -0.21 16.02
CA THR A 223 10.57 -0.07 15.22
C THR A 223 11.64 0.65 16.04
N TYR A 224 11.26 1.70 16.77
CA TYR A 224 12.14 2.41 17.68
C TYR A 224 12.63 1.51 18.82
N TRP A 225 11.70 0.86 19.53
CA TRP A 225 12.02 0.10 20.75
C TRP A 225 12.89 -1.13 20.49
N GLN A 226 12.76 -1.78 19.32
CA GLN A 226 13.64 -2.89 18.94
C GLN A 226 15.12 -2.52 18.92
N HIS A 227 15.44 -1.26 18.60
CA HIS A 227 16.80 -0.73 18.58
C HIS A 227 17.23 -0.15 19.94
N TYR A 228 16.27 0.28 20.76
CA TYR A 228 16.48 0.93 22.06
C TYR A 228 15.68 0.23 23.17
N LYS A 229 15.98 -1.04 23.41
CA LYS A 229 15.20 -1.95 24.28
C LYS A 229 15.15 -1.54 25.77
N THR A 230 15.98 -0.60 26.18
CA THR A 230 16.03 -0.07 27.55
C THR A 230 15.18 1.17 27.73
N ASP A 231 14.57 1.69 26.66
CA ASP A 231 13.70 2.87 26.74
C ASP A 231 12.28 2.51 27.20
N GLU A 232 12.06 2.61 28.50
CA GLU A 232 10.76 2.38 29.12
C GLU A 232 9.71 3.42 28.74
N ASP A 233 10.10 4.66 28.38
CA ASP A 233 9.15 5.70 27.99
C ASP A 233 8.49 5.39 26.64
N ALA A 234 9.21 4.67 25.76
CA ALA A 234 8.67 4.18 24.50
C ALA A 234 7.92 2.85 24.68
N LEU A 235 8.35 2.02 25.65
CA LEU A 235 7.71 0.74 25.95
C LEU A 235 6.30 0.92 26.52
N ARG A 236 6.11 1.85 27.47
CA ARG A 236 4.82 2.03 28.16
C ARG A 236 3.65 2.28 27.19
N PRO A 237 3.69 3.27 26.28
CA PRO A 237 2.62 3.45 25.30
C PRO A 237 2.51 2.28 24.33
N LEU A 238 3.60 1.56 24.04
CA LEU A 238 3.56 0.34 23.24
C LEU A 238 2.77 -0.77 23.96
N LEU A 239 3.03 -1.01 25.24
CA LEU A 239 2.29 -2.00 26.05
C LEU A 239 0.82 -1.63 26.19
N GLU A 240 0.51 -0.36 26.42
CA GLU A 240 -0.87 0.15 26.47
C GLU A 240 -1.61 -0.13 25.15
N LEU A 241 -1.01 0.21 24.00
CA LEU A 241 -1.60 -0.05 22.69
C LEU A 241 -1.79 -1.54 22.41
N LEU A 242 -0.83 -2.39 22.78
CA LEU A 242 -0.95 -3.84 22.68
C LEU A 242 -2.09 -4.38 23.56
N GLY A 243 -2.24 -3.84 24.77
CA GLY A 243 -3.28 -4.20 25.71
C GLY A 243 -4.70 -3.78 25.31
N GLU A 244 -4.82 -2.64 24.64
CA GLU A 244 -6.06 -2.19 24.01
C GLU A 244 -6.49 -3.13 22.87
N GLN A 245 -5.52 -3.66 22.11
CA GLN A 245 -5.74 -4.64 21.03
C GLN A 245 -5.84 -6.10 21.53
N GLU A 246 -5.89 -6.32 22.85
CA GLU A 246 -5.92 -7.64 23.50
C GLU A 246 -4.71 -8.55 23.18
N ARG A 247 -3.60 -7.96 22.74
CA ARG A 247 -2.34 -8.64 22.39
C ARG A 247 -1.46 -8.86 23.63
N TYR A 248 -2.03 -9.45 24.68
CA TYR A 248 -1.38 -9.58 25.99
C TYR A 248 -0.10 -10.41 25.98
N GLN A 249 -0.03 -11.44 25.12
CA GLN A 249 1.17 -12.28 25.02
C GLN A 249 2.35 -11.49 24.45
N GLU A 250 2.11 -10.70 23.41
CA GLU A 250 3.13 -9.86 22.81
C GLU A 250 3.59 -8.75 23.77
N ALA A 251 2.64 -8.14 24.50
CA ALA A 251 2.99 -7.18 25.56
C ALA A 251 3.91 -7.81 26.61
N GLU A 252 3.64 -9.07 27.01
CA GLU A 252 4.52 -9.80 27.93
C GLU A 252 5.89 -10.09 27.30
N GLU A 253 5.96 -10.46 26.03
CA GLU A 253 7.24 -10.68 25.32
C GLU A 253 8.11 -9.42 25.31
N TYR A 254 7.53 -8.25 25.04
CA TYR A 254 8.24 -6.97 25.11
C TYR A 254 8.73 -6.67 26.53
N TYR A 255 7.92 -6.94 27.55
CA TYR A 255 8.34 -6.78 28.94
C TYR A 255 9.49 -7.73 29.32
N GLN A 256 9.46 -8.98 28.86
CA GLN A 256 10.55 -9.94 29.09
C GLN A 256 11.84 -9.50 28.38
N GLN A 257 11.72 -8.95 27.16
CA GLN A 257 12.87 -8.40 26.45
C GLN A 257 13.49 -7.19 27.17
N LEU A 258 12.68 -6.35 27.83
CA LEU A 258 13.18 -5.27 28.70
C LEU A 258 14.01 -5.84 29.85
N LEU A 259 13.51 -6.88 30.54
CA LEU A 259 14.22 -7.51 31.65
C LEU A 259 15.58 -8.06 31.22
N LEU A 260 15.64 -8.72 30.06
CA LEU A 260 16.90 -9.21 29.48
C LEU A 260 17.85 -8.05 29.17
N ALA A 261 17.35 -6.99 28.52
CA ALA A 261 18.17 -5.83 28.18
C ALA A 261 18.71 -5.09 29.42
N LEU A 262 17.91 -5.00 30.50
CA LEU A 262 18.36 -4.42 31.77
C LEU A 262 19.37 -5.32 32.50
N ALA A 263 19.22 -6.65 32.41
CA ALA A 263 20.17 -7.59 32.97
C ALA A 263 21.53 -7.53 32.23
N ASP A 264 21.51 -7.40 30.90
CA ASP A 264 22.71 -7.28 30.06
C ASP A 264 23.52 -6.00 30.35
N LEU A 265 22.88 -4.92 30.82
CA LEU A 265 23.55 -3.70 31.26
C LEU A 265 24.30 -3.86 32.59
N GLY A 266 24.08 -4.95 33.32
CA GLY A 266 24.64 -5.15 34.65
C GLY A 266 23.96 -4.31 35.75
N PRO A 267 24.46 -4.39 37.00
CA PRO A 267 23.86 -3.68 38.12
C PRO A 267 23.89 -2.16 37.97
N ASP A 268 23.07 -1.47 38.76
CA ASP A 268 23.09 0.00 38.88
C ASP A 268 24.38 0.51 39.56
N GLU A 269 24.52 1.83 39.68
CA GLU A 269 25.69 2.46 40.31
C GLU A 269 25.85 2.04 41.79
N GLU A 270 24.79 1.55 42.43
CA GLU A 270 24.78 1.03 43.80
C GLU A 270 24.95 -0.50 43.89
N GLY A 271 25.20 -1.20 42.78
CA GLY A 271 25.43 -2.64 42.75
C GLY A 271 24.16 -3.50 42.83
N ARG A 272 22.96 -2.89 42.71
CA ARG A 272 21.67 -3.59 42.72
C ARG A 272 21.27 -4.01 41.31
N PRO A 273 20.50 -5.10 41.14
CA PRO A 273 19.97 -5.45 39.84
C PRO A 273 19.06 -4.33 39.33
N ARG A 274 19.20 -3.96 38.05
CA ARG A 274 18.30 -3.00 37.39
C ARG A 274 16.92 -3.63 37.24
N ILE A 275 15.91 -2.95 37.79
CA ILE A 275 14.50 -3.39 37.77
C ILE A 275 13.70 -2.38 36.93
N PRO A 276 12.70 -2.81 36.13
CA PRO A 276 11.83 -1.89 35.40
C PRO A 276 11.17 -0.85 36.29
N ASP A 277 10.88 0.33 35.75
CA ASP A 277 10.15 1.39 36.45
C ASP A 277 8.78 0.90 36.94
N LEU A 278 8.34 1.42 38.10
CA LEU A 278 7.05 1.07 38.71
C LEU A 278 5.88 1.24 37.75
N ARG A 279 5.89 2.29 36.91
CA ARG A 279 4.82 2.54 35.94
C ARG A 279 4.75 1.45 34.87
N THR A 280 5.89 0.92 34.46
CA THR A 280 5.98 -0.18 33.49
C THR A 280 5.48 -1.49 34.12
N GLN A 281 5.81 -1.73 35.39
CA GLN A 281 5.31 -2.88 36.15
C GLN A 281 3.78 -2.82 36.32
N ASP A 282 3.24 -1.65 36.67
CA ASP A 282 1.80 -1.43 36.87
C ASP A 282 1.01 -1.72 35.58
N ILE A 283 1.48 -1.24 34.43
CA ILE A 283 0.84 -1.53 33.13
C ILE A 283 0.83 -3.04 32.88
N ARG A 284 1.95 -3.74 33.11
CA ARG A 284 2.00 -5.19 32.93
C ARG A 284 1.00 -5.93 33.82
N GLU A 285 0.92 -5.59 35.11
CA GLU A 285 -0.01 -6.26 36.03
C GLU A 285 -1.48 -5.96 35.67
N TYR A 286 -1.78 -4.75 35.20
CA TYR A 286 -3.08 -4.42 34.61
C TYR A 286 -3.42 -5.32 33.41
N LEU A 287 -2.48 -5.51 32.48
CA LEU A 287 -2.67 -6.36 31.29
C LEU A 287 -2.87 -7.84 31.66
N LYS A 288 -2.15 -8.37 32.65
CA LYS A 288 -2.35 -9.73 33.15
C LYS A 288 -3.74 -9.93 33.75
N THR A 289 -4.23 -8.94 34.50
CA THR A 289 -5.57 -9.00 35.11
C THR A 289 -6.65 -9.03 34.03
N LYS A 290 -6.49 -8.23 32.96
CA LYS A 290 -7.42 -8.20 31.82
C LYS A 290 -7.43 -9.52 31.04
N LYS A 291 -6.27 -10.18 30.87
CA LYS A 291 -6.16 -11.50 30.22
C LYS A 291 -6.98 -12.60 30.93
N LEU A 292 -7.14 -12.52 32.25
CA LEU A 292 -7.81 -13.54 33.07
C LEU A 292 -9.35 -13.46 33.03
N GLN A 293 -9.94 -12.51 32.30
CA GLN A 293 -11.39 -12.41 32.09
C GLN A 293 -11.74 -12.67 30.61
N PRO A 294 -11.89 -13.94 30.16
CA PRO A 294 -12.20 -14.23 28.77
C PRO A 294 -13.68 -13.95 28.47
N THR A 295 -13.93 -13.14 27.45
CA THR A 295 -15.25 -13.03 26.80
C THR A 295 -15.58 -14.38 26.14
N GLN A 296 -16.65 -15.06 26.58
CA GLN A 296 -17.07 -16.39 26.12
C GLN A 296 -17.40 -16.43 24.62
N ARG A 297 -16.70 -17.25 23.81
CA ARG A 297 -17.17 -17.74 22.49
C ARG A 297 -16.78 -19.22 22.27
N VAL A 298 -17.75 -20.00 21.81
CA VAL A 298 -17.77 -21.47 21.73
C VAL A 298 -17.12 -21.98 20.42
N GLN A 299 -16.24 -22.98 20.50
CA GLN A 299 -15.60 -23.68 19.37
C GLN A 299 -16.28 -25.03 19.10
N HIS A 300 -16.53 -25.36 17.82
CA HIS A 300 -16.84 -26.73 17.38
C HIS A 300 -15.92 -27.10 16.19
N LEU A 301 -15.23 -28.24 16.30
CA LEU A 301 -14.27 -28.81 15.35
C LEU A 301 -14.84 -30.10 14.74
N LEU A 302 -14.69 -30.33 13.43
CA LEU A 302 -14.82 -31.65 12.77
C LEU A 302 -13.95 -31.73 11.48
N PRO A 303 -13.61 -32.95 10.98
CA PRO A 303 -12.26 -33.28 10.50
C PRO A 303 -12.08 -33.50 8.98
N ILE A 304 -10.79 -33.57 8.61
CA ILE A 304 -10.12 -33.57 7.30
C ILE A 304 -10.33 -34.87 6.49
N SER A 305 -10.41 -34.78 5.15
CA SER A 305 -10.18 -35.92 4.25
C SER A 305 -9.34 -35.60 3.00
N SER A 306 -8.53 -36.60 2.62
CA SER A 306 -7.37 -36.75 1.73
C SER A 306 -7.40 -36.26 0.27
N ALA A 307 -6.19 -35.94 -0.21
CA ALA A 307 -5.77 -35.45 -1.53
C ALA A 307 -5.63 -36.50 -2.66
N LEU A 308 -5.62 -36.04 -3.93
CA LEU A 308 -5.13 -36.77 -5.12
C LEU A 308 -4.43 -35.84 -6.17
N PRO A 309 -3.63 -36.40 -7.10
CA PRO A 309 -2.44 -35.75 -7.69
C PRO A 309 -2.66 -35.13 -9.08
N VAL A 310 -1.78 -34.21 -9.50
CA VAL A 310 -1.71 -33.69 -10.88
C VAL A 310 -0.26 -33.70 -11.39
N ASP A 311 -0.13 -34.17 -12.63
CA ASP A 311 1.08 -34.45 -13.41
C ASP A 311 1.85 -33.19 -13.85
N PRO A 312 3.20 -33.17 -13.89
CA PRO A 312 3.96 -31.98 -14.25
C PRO A 312 4.75 -32.17 -15.55
N GLN A 313 4.26 -31.70 -16.70
CA GLN A 313 5.13 -31.40 -17.85
C GLN A 313 4.57 -30.25 -18.68
N LEU A 314 5.20 -29.07 -18.61
CA LEU A 314 5.25 -28.11 -19.72
C LEU A 314 6.32 -27.04 -19.43
N SER A 315 7.41 -27.08 -20.21
CA SER A 315 8.49 -26.10 -20.23
C SER A 315 8.22 -25.03 -21.30
N ILE A 316 8.41 -23.75 -20.98
CA ILE A 316 8.49 -22.63 -21.95
C ILE A 316 9.54 -21.60 -21.45
N PRO A 317 10.05 -20.65 -22.28
CA PRO A 317 11.45 -20.22 -22.29
C PRO A 317 11.71 -19.05 -21.32
N PRO A 318 12.97 -18.71 -21.02
CA PRO A 318 13.27 -17.62 -20.10
C PRO A 318 12.89 -16.27 -20.70
N LEU A 319 12.10 -15.50 -19.95
CA LEU A 319 11.87 -14.09 -20.21
C LEU A 319 13.17 -13.32 -19.90
N VAL A 320 13.73 -12.63 -20.89
CA VAL A 320 14.92 -11.79 -20.70
C VAL A 320 14.50 -10.53 -19.93
N LEU A 321 14.88 -10.47 -18.66
CA LEU A 321 14.81 -9.24 -17.86
C LEU A 321 15.84 -8.22 -18.39
N PRO A 322 15.54 -6.91 -18.35
CA PRO A 322 16.56 -5.89 -18.54
C PRO A 322 17.64 -6.10 -17.47
N GLN A 323 18.89 -6.28 -17.90
CA GLN A 323 20.02 -6.42 -16.99
C GLN A 323 20.26 -5.09 -16.27
N GLU A 324 19.88 -5.01 -14.99
CA GLU A 324 20.42 -4.00 -14.08
C GLU A 324 21.60 -4.62 -13.30
N ASN A 325 22.76 -3.96 -13.41
CA ASN A 325 24.02 -4.36 -12.80
C ASN A 325 23.92 -4.43 -11.27
N HIS A 326 24.55 -5.47 -10.72
CA HIS A 326 24.61 -5.87 -9.32
C HIS A 326 25.06 -4.78 -8.32
N GLY A 327 24.50 -4.82 -7.09
CA GLY A 327 25.16 -4.26 -5.89
C GLY A 327 24.29 -3.71 -4.76
N GLY A 328 22.95 -3.68 -4.88
CA GLY A 328 22.06 -3.18 -3.84
C GLY A 328 21.30 -4.31 -3.14
N VAL A 329 21.15 -4.23 -1.81
CA VAL A 329 20.16 -5.04 -1.09
C VAL A 329 18.81 -4.77 -1.74
N ASP A 330 18.24 -5.81 -2.33
CA ASP A 330 17.01 -5.72 -3.11
C ASP A 330 15.88 -5.24 -2.20
N LEU A 331 15.58 -3.93 -2.29
CA LEU A 331 14.59 -3.22 -1.47
C LEU A 331 13.22 -3.90 -1.53
N PHE A 332 12.96 -4.61 -2.63
CA PHE A 332 11.77 -5.40 -2.81
C PHE A 332 11.80 -6.67 -1.94
N HIS A 333 12.88 -7.44 -1.98
CA HIS A 333 13.10 -8.56 -1.06
C HIS A 333 13.07 -8.10 0.40
N LEU A 334 13.64 -6.93 0.73
CA LEU A 334 13.60 -6.38 2.09
C LEU A 334 12.16 -6.02 2.51
N GLY A 335 11.38 -5.43 1.60
CA GLY A 335 9.97 -5.09 1.82
C GLY A 335 9.09 -6.33 1.98
N ILE A 336 9.29 -7.35 1.15
CA ILE A 336 8.59 -8.64 1.24
C ILE A 336 9.00 -9.38 2.52
N THR A 337 10.29 -9.43 2.86
CA THR A 337 10.78 -10.07 4.09
C THR A 337 10.23 -9.36 5.33
N ALA A 338 10.12 -8.02 5.31
CA ALA A 338 9.46 -7.26 6.36
C ALA A 338 7.96 -7.58 6.45
N LEU A 339 7.25 -7.71 5.32
CA LEU A 339 5.83 -8.08 5.27
C LEU A 339 5.59 -9.52 5.75
N ILE A 340 6.47 -10.46 5.40
CA ILE A 340 6.47 -11.85 5.85
C ILE A 340 6.69 -11.93 7.36
N LEU A 341 7.73 -11.25 7.88
CA LEU A 341 8.02 -11.19 9.31
C LEU A 341 6.85 -10.57 10.09
N HIS A 342 6.23 -9.52 9.53
CA HIS A 342 5.10 -8.86 10.17
C HIS A 342 3.81 -9.69 10.12
N GLN A 343 3.52 -10.39 9.01
CA GLN A 343 2.38 -11.32 8.90
C GLN A 343 2.53 -12.48 9.91
N GLN A 344 3.74 -13.05 10.02
CA GLN A 344 4.01 -14.15 10.95
C GLN A 344 3.89 -13.74 12.42
N GLN A 345 4.23 -12.50 12.76
CA GLN A 345 4.16 -11.96 14.12
C GLN A 345 2.75 -11.43 14.48
N SER A 346 2.00 -10.93 13.50
CA SER A 346 0.72 -10.25 13.73
C SER A 346 -0.50 -11.16 13.52
N GLY A 347 -0.34 -12.32 12.90
CA GLY A 347 -1.44 -13.24 12.62
C GLY A 347 -2.51 -12.66 11.69
N TRP A 348 -2.13 -11.69 10.85
CA TRP A 348 -3.06 -10.99 9.98
C TRP A 348 -3.91 -11.95 9.17
N ASN A 349 -5.23 -11.68 9.17
CA ASN A 349 -6.11 -12.33 8.22
C ASN A 349 -5.85 -11.77 6.81
N ILE A 350 -6.43 -12.42 5.81
CA ILE A 350 -6.13 -12.08 4.42
C ILE A 350 -6.52 -10.64 4.07
N HIS A 351 -7.62 -10.13 4.62
CA HIS A 351 -8.09 -8.78 4.37
C HIS A 351 -7.17 -7.71 4.94
N GLU A 352 -6.63 -7.92 6.15
CA GLU A 352 -5.67 -7.00 6.77
C GLU A 352 -4.37 -6.95 5.94
N LEU A 353 -3.90 -8.11 5.51
CA LEU A 353 -2.71 -8.22 4.67
C LEU A 353 -2.92 -7.52 3.31
N GLU A 354 -4.06 -7.77 2.66
CA GLU A 354 -4.45 -7.14 1.40
C GLU A 354 -4.59 -5.63 1.53
N GLN A 355 -5.19 -5.13 2.61
CA GLN A 355 -5.36 -3.70 2.86
C GLN A 355 -4.00 -3.01 3.02
N GLN A 356 -3.09 -3.60 3.79
CA GLN A 356 -1.74 -3.05 4.00
C GLN A 356 -0.94 -3.01 2.70
N VAL A 357 -1.01 -4.07 1.89
CA VAL A 357 -0.33 -4.09 0.60
C VAL A 357 -0.99 -3.12 -0.38
N THR A 358 -2.31 -3.05 -0.42
CA THR A 358 -3.06 -2.11 -1.26
C THR A 358 -2.69 -0.66 -0.94
N GLN A 359 -2.59 -0.32 0.35
CA GLN A 359 -2.19 1.00 0.80
C GLN A 359 -0.72 1.32 0.47
N ALA A 360 0.18 0.33 0.59
CA ALA A 360 1.55 0.47 0.14
C ALA A 360 1.64 0.71 -1.37
N LEU A 361 0.85 -0.01 -2.18
CA LEU A 361 0.75 0.20 -3.63
C LEU A 361 0.24 1.60 -3.96
N ASP A 362 -0.78 2.09 -3.26
CA ASP A 362 -1.34 3.43 -3.46
C ASP A 362 -0.36 4.55 -3.11
N ASN A 363 0.58 4.29 -2.19
CA ASN A 363 1.67 5.22 -1.88
C ASN A 363 2.80 5.20 -2.93
N ILE A 364 3.04 4.06 -3.57
CA ILE A 364 4.12 3.87 -4.55
C ILE A 364 3.70 4.35 -5.96
N ILE A 365 2.46 4.10 -6.37
CA ILE A 365 1.95 4.42 -7.71
C ILE A 365 2.17 5.91 -8.10
N PRO A 366 1.91 6.91 -7.24
CA PRO A 366 2.15 8.31 -7.56
C PRO A 366 3.64 8.66 -7.73
N GLU A 367 4.53 8.02 -6.97
CA GLU A 367 5.98 8.22 -7.08
C GLU A 367 6.55 7.58 -8.34
N VAL A 368 6.04 6.41 -8.74
CA VAL A 368 6.46 5.71 -9.97
C VAL A 368 5.87 6.34 -11.23
N GLN A 369 4.71 6.99 -11.16
CA GLN A 369 4.17 7.80 -12.26
C GLN A 369 5.10 8.97 -12.65
N LYS A 370 5.93 9.46 -11.72
CA LYS A 370 7.00 10.43 -12.02
C LYS A 370 8.12 9.84 -12.90
N MET A 371 8.19 8.51 -13.03
CA MET A 371 9.14 7.77 -13.87
C MET A 371 8.60 7.44 -15.28
N GLN A 372 7.54 8.11 -15.74
CA GLN A 372 6.93 7.93 -17.09
C GLN A 372 6.33 6.54 -17.40
N LEU A 373 6.20 5.64 -16.43
CA LEU A 373 5.51 4.35 -16.62
C LEU A 373 4.00 4.53 -16.52
N SER A 374 3.24 3.85 -17.39
CA SER A 374 1.78 3.85 -17.27
C SER A 374 1.34 3.02 -16.05
N ARG A 375 0.25 3.43 -15.40
CA ARG A 375 -0.34 2.71 -14.25
C ARG A 375 -0.59 1.23 -14.57
N ARG A 376 -1.02 0.93 -15.79
CA ARG A 376 -1.27 -0.45 -16.27
C ARG A 376 0.02 -1.25 -16.38
N ASP A 377 1.13 -0.65 -16.75
CA ASP A 377 2.43 -1.33 -16.84
C ASP A 377 2.99 -1.65 -15.45
N ILE A 378 2.76 -0.78 -14.46
CA ILE A 378 3.08 -1.04 -13.05
C ILE A 378 2.27 -2.23 -12.52
N LEU A 379 0.95 -2.25 -12.78
CA LEU A 379 0.10 -3.38 -12.38
C LEU A 379 0.54 -4.69 -13.04
N ARG A 380 0.91 -4.66 -14.33
CA ARG A 380 1.47 -5.84 -15.04
C ARG A 380 2.74 -6.35 -14.38
N PHE A 381 3.64 -5.45 -13.98
CA PHE A 381 4.86 -5.80 -13.27
C PHE A 381 4.55 -6.50 -11.94
N ILE A 382 3.70 -5.89 -11.11
CA ILE A 382 3.32 -6.44 -9.79
C ILE A 382 2.67 -7.82 -9.92
N VAL A 383 1.74 -7.98 -10.87
CA VAL A 383 1.03 -9.25 -11.12
C VAL A 383 1.98 -10.36 -11.58
N SER A 384 3.02 -10.03 -12.35
CA SER A 384 3.95 -11.03 -12.90
C SER A 384 5.05 -11.45 -11.93
N MET A 385 5.31 -10.64 -10.90
CA MET A 385 6.44 -10.81 -10.01
C MET A 385 6.40 -12.07 -9.11
N PRO A 386 5.26 -12.47 -8.51
CA PRO A 386 5.23 -13.71 -7.72
C PRO A 386 5.66 -14.93 -8.55
N LEU A 387 5.36 -14.93 -9.85
CA LEU A 387 5.79 -15.99 -10.77
C LEU A 387 7.27 -15.88 -11.10
N ALA A 388 7.77 -14.68 -11.39
CA ALA A 388 9.19 -14.46 -11.70
C ALA A 388 10.10 -14.90 -10.55
N LEU A 389 9.73 -14.59 -9.30
CA LEU A 389 10.48 -14.97 -8.10
C LEU A 389 10.37 -16.47 -7.80
N TYR A 390 9.20 -17.07 -8.00
CA TYR A 390 9.02 -18.51 -7.84
C TYR A 390 9.86 -19.30 -8.85
N ASP A 391 9.80 -18.92 -10.13
CA ASP A 391 10.55 -19.56 -11.23
C ASP A 391 12.07 -19.40 -11.05
N PHE A 392 12.54 -18.25 -10.53
CA PHE A 392 13.97 -18.02 -10.28
C PHE A 392 14.56 -19.00 -9.24
N THR A 393 13.76 -19.36 -8.23
CA THR A 393 14.20 -20.28 -7.18
C THR A 393 14.22 -21.75 -7.58
N ASP A 394 13.43 -22.14 -8.60
CA ASP A 394 13.39 -23.53 -9.10
C ASP A 394 14.54 -23.82 -10.07
N VAL A 395 15.03 -22.81 -10.80
CA VAL A 395 16.16 -22.92 -11.74
C VAL A 395 17.51 -22.94 -11.01
N SER A 396 17.66 -22.21 -9.91
CA SER A 396 18.88 -22.19 -9.11
C SER A 396 18.94 -23.38 -8.14
N ARG A 397 19.39 -24.55 -8.60
CA ARG A 397 19.54 -25.79 -7.77
C ARG A 397 20.45 -25.66 -6.52
N GLN A 398 20.93 -24.46 -6.18
CA GLN A 398 21.86 -24.17 -5.08
C GLN A 398 21.33 -23.12 -4.08
N SER A 399 20.17 -22.50 -4.31
CA SER A 399 19.56 -21.53 -3.37
C SER A 399 18.35 -22.17 -2.71
N SER A 400 18.18 -21.96 -1.41
CA SER A 400 17.03 -22.44 -0.62
C SER A 400 15.70 -22.21 -1.34
N LYS A 401 14.91 -23.28 -1.60
CA LYS A 401 13.52 -23.15 -2.04
C LYS A 401 12.81 -22.18 -1.09
N LEU A 402 12.21 -21.10 -1.63
CA LEU A 402 11.42 -20.17 -0.82
C LEU A 402 10.43 -20.98 0.02
N VAL A 403 10.42 -20.73 1.32
CA VAL A 403 9.52 -21.41 2.25
C VAL A 403 8.09 -20.92 1.93
N PRO A 404 7.03 -21.74 2.04
CA PRO A 404 5.62 -21.30 1.91
C PRO A 404 5.28 -19.96 2.59
N GLN A 405 5.97 -19.68 3.68
CA GLN A 405 5.94 -18.47 4.48
C GLN A 405 6.39 -17.21 3.74
N GLU A 406 7.31 -17.33 2.79
CA GLU A 406 7.87 -16.22 2.04
C GLU A 406 7.08 -15.91 0.77
N ILE A 407 6.31 -16.89 0.29
CA ILE A 407 5.59 -16.85 -0.98
C ILE A 407 4.19 -16.23 -0.82
N ILE A 408 3.53 -16.46 0.31
CA ILE A 408 2.14 -16.01 0.52
C ILE A 408 1.98 -14.48 0.48
N PRO A 409 2.88 -13.68 1.09
CA PRO A 409 2.80 -12.22 0.97
C PRO A 409 2.97 -11.69 -0.46
N LEU A 410 3.72 -12.40 -1.32
CA LEU A 410 3.83 -12.06 -2.73
C LEU A 410 2.47 -12.23 -3.45
N TYR A 411 1.75 -13.32 -3.16
CA TYR A 411 0.40 -13.52 -3.70
C TYR A 411 -0.63 -12.58 -3.10
N ALA A 412 -0.51 -12.24 -1.82
CA ALA A 412 -1.35 -11.24 -1.17
C ALA A 412 -1.14 -9.82 -1.72
N ALA A 413 0.03 -9.55 -2.32
CA ALA A 413 0.27 -8.35 -3.11
C ALA A 413 -0.28 -8.45 -4.54
N GLY A 414 -0.10 -9.61 -5.17
CA GLY A 414 -0.48 -9.86 -6.55
C GLY A 414 -1.99 -9.87 -6.78
N ILE A 415 -2.77 -10.50 -5.90
CA ILE A 415 -4.23 -10.65 -6.08
C ILE A 415 -4.98 -9.30 -6.10
N PRO A 416 -4.75 -8.35 -5.17
CA PRO A 416 -5.30 -7.00 -5.28
C PRO A 416 -4.95 -6.29 -6.58
N ALA A 417 -3.69 -6.45 -7.05
CA ALA A 417 -3.25 -5.90 -8.33
C ALA A 417 -3.97 -6.58 -9.51
N CYS A 418 -4.24 -7.88 -9.44
CA CYS A 418 -5.04 -8.60 -10.44
C CYS A 418 -6.48 -8.04 -10.52
N TRP A 419 -7.13 -7.78 -9.38
CA TRP A 419 -8.47 -7.17 -9.35
C TRP A 419 -8.48 -5.80 -10.02
N ARG A 420 -7.52 -4.93 -9.67
CA ARG A 420 -7.38 -3.61 -10.30
C ARG A 420 -7.14 -3.73 -11.80
N LEU A 421 -6.23 -4.63 -12.19
CA LEU A 421 -5.90 -4.87 -13.60
C LEU A 421 -7.10 -5.40 -14.39
N TYR A 422 -7.95 -6.25 -13.79
CA TYR A 422 -9.18 -6.73 -14.43
C TYR A 422 -10.12 -5.56 -14.77
N TYR A 423 -10.42 -4.70 -13.80
CA TYR A 423 -11.30 -3.55 -14.02
C TYR A 423 -10.67 -2.45 -14.88
N GLU A 424 -9.34 -2.40 -15.00
CA GLU A 424 -8.59 -1.50 -15.91
C GLU A 424 -8.40 -2.08 -17.33
N GLY A 425 -9.00 -3.24 -17.65
CA GLY A 425 -8.98 -3.81 -19.01
C GLY A 425 -7.76 -4.70 -19.31
N GLY A 426 -7.16 -5.33 -18.31
CA GLY A 426 -6.01 -6.23 -18.43
C GLY A 426 -6.35 -7.72 -18.48
N GLN A 427 -7.54 -8.10 -18.94
CA GLN A 427 -8.06 -9.49 -18.92
C GLN A 427 -7.10 -10.51 -19.56
N THR A 428 -6.60 -10.23 -20.77
CA THR A 428 -5.68 -11.15 -21.48
C THR A 428 -4.42 -11.47 -20.66
N GLN A 429 -3.89 -10.51 -19.90
CA GLN A 429 -2.72 -10.77 -19.04
C GLN A 429 -3.08 -11.73 -17.90
N LEU A 430 -4.28 -11.55 -17.33
CA LEU A 430 -4.75 -12.35 -16.20
C LEU A 430 -5.01 -13.81 -16.60
N GLU A 431 -5.50 -14.05 -17.81
CA GLU A 431 -5.68 -15.41 -18.37
C GLU A 431 -4.36 -16.21 -18.40
N HIS A 432 -3.23 -15.53 -18.61
CA HIS A 432 -1.92 -16.18 -18.60
C HIS A 432 -1.36 -16.38 -17.18
N VAL A 433 -1.64 -15.45 -16.26
CA VAL A 433 -1.01 -15.42 -14.93
C VAL A 433 -1.79 -16.24 -13.89
N LEU A 434 -3.13 -16.16 -13.89
CA LEU A 434 -3.97 -16.76 -12.86
C LEU A 434 -3.90 -18.29 -12.79
N PRO A 435 -3.78 -19.06 -13.90
CA PRO A 435 -3.63 -20.51 -13.81
C PRO A 435 -2.39 -20.95 -13.01
N ARG A 436 -1.30 -20.18 -13.10
CA ARG A 436 -0.07 -20.44 -12.33
C ARG A 436 -0.24 -20.03 -10.86
N TYR A 437 -0.91 -18.92 -10.58
CA TYR A 437 -1.31 -18.54 -9.22
C TYR A 437 -2.14 -19.66 -8.56
N ILE A 438 -3.16 -20.17 -9.26
CA ILE A 438 -4.03 -21.25 -8.78
C ILE A 438 -3.20 -22.50 -8.48
N SER A 439 -2.32 -22.91 -9.40
CA SER A 439 -1.45 -24.08 -9.20
C SER A 439 -0.60 -23.96 -7.94
N HIS A 440 0.06 -22.80 -7.75
CA HIS A 440 0.96 -22.59 -6.61
C HIS A 440 0.19 -22.46 -5.28
N LEU A 441 -0.89 -21.67 -5.26
CA LEU A 441 -1.73 -21.52 -4.07
C LEU A 441 -2.41 -22.85 -3.68
N THR A 442 -2.79 -23.68 -4.65
CA THR A 442 -3.34 -25.03 -4.39
C THR A 442 -2.33 -25.88 -3.63
N LEU A 443 -1.05 -25.88 -4.02
CA LEU A 443 -0.01 -26.62 -3.29
C LEU A 443 0.12 -26.12 -1.83
N LEU A 444 0.02 -24.81 -1.62
CA LEU A 444 0.09 -24.19 -0.29
C LEU A 444 -1.11 -24.54 0.59
N THR A 445 -2.31 -24.70 0.00
CA THR A 445 -3.50 -25.15 0.74
C THR A 445 -3.48 -26.64 1.11
N ARG A 446 -2.70 -27.48 0.40
CA ARG A 446 -2.63 -28.93 0.70
C ARG A 446 -1.69 -29.25 1.86
N ASN A 447 -0.75 -28.36 2.16
CA ASN A 447 0.23 -28.56 3.23
C ASN A 447 -0.28 -27.99 4.57
N PRO A 448 -0.45 -28.80 5.63
CA PRO A 448 -0.87 -28.31 6.93
C PRO A 448 0.08 -27.25 7.46
N SER A 449 -0.38 -26.02 7.59
CA SER A 449 0.42 -24.90 8.06
C SER A 449 -0.48 -23.81 8.65
N LYS A 450 0.11 -22.90 9.44
CA LYS A 450 -0.62 -21.72 9.94
C LYS A 450 -1.14 -20.80 8.82
N LEU A 451 -0.61 -20.93 7.61
CA LEU A 451 -0.93 -20.07 6.47
C LEU A 451 -1.94 -20.70 5.49
N GLN A 452 -2.39 -21.92 5.76
CA GLN A 452 -3.27 -22.68 4.87
C GLN A 452 -4.61 -21.95 4.60
N LYS A 453 -5.17 -21.30 5.62
CA LYS A 453 -6.39 -20.48 5.49
C LYS A 453 -6.15 -19.22 4.65
N ASN A 454 -5.01 -18.57 4.82
CA ASN A 454 -4.63 -17.40 4.02
C ASN A 454 -4.44 -17.79 2.54
N ALA A 455 -3.74 -18.89 2.28
CA ALA A 455 -3.60 -19.43 0.92
C ALA A 455 -4.96 -19.76 0.30
N ALA A 456 -5.90 -20.32 1.07
CA ALA A 456 -7.25 -20.59 0.60
C ALA A 456 -8.05 -19.31 0.30
N GLY A 457 -7.90 -18.25 1.11
CA GLY A 457 -8.52 -16.95 0.85
C GLY A 457 -8.04 -16.34 -0.49
N LEU A 458 -6.73 -16.37 -0.75
CA LEU A 458 -6.15 -15.91 -2.01
C LEU A 458 -6.57 -16.78 -3.19
N LEU A 459 -6.63 -18.09 -2.98
CA LEU A 459 -7.06 -19.05 -3.99
C LEU A 459 -8.54 -18.85 -4.36
N SER A 460 -9.40 -18.58 -3.37
CA SER A 460 -10.80 -18.23 -3.61
C SER A 460 -10.90 -17.03 -4.54
N GLN A 461 -10.14 -15.96 -4.29
CA GLN A 461 -10.15 -14.77 -5.14
C GLN A 461 -9.58 -15.02 -6.54
N ALA A 462 -8.52 -15.82 -6.67
CA ALA A 462 -7.99 -16.22 -7.97
C ALA A 462 -9.04 -16.97 -8.81
N TYR A 463 -9.78 -17.89 -8.19
CA TYR A 463 -10.90 -18.57 -8.84
C TYR A 463 -12.05 -17.63 -9.19
N GLN A 464 -12.37 -16.64 -8.35
CA GLN A 464 -13.38 -15.63 -8.69
C GLN A 464 -12.98 -14.79 -9.93
N LEU A 465 -11.70 -14.46 -10.07
CA LEU A 465 -11.18 -13.79 -11.27
C LEU A 465 -11.25 -14.71 -12.50
N MET A 466 -10.89 -16.00 -12.36
CA MET A 466 -11.03 -16.97 -13.46
C MET A 466 -12.49 -17.16 -13.88
N ALA A 467 -13.42 -17.18 -12.93
CA ALA A 467 -14.85 -17.26 -13.22
C ALA A 467 -15.34 -16.06 -14.04
N LEU A 468 -14.87 -14.85 -13.71
CA LEU A 468 -15.19 -13.65 -14.47
C LEU A 468 -14.62 -13.68 -15.90
N LEU A 469 -13.40 -14.18 -16.07
CA LEU A 469 -12.77 -14.32 -17.39
C LEU A 469 -13.49 -15.37 -18.24
N ALA A 470 -13.82 -16.52 -17.65
CA ALA A 470 -14.60 -17.56 -18.31
C ALA A 470 -16.00 -17.05 -18.71
N GLN A 471 -16.66 -16.30 -17.82
CA GLN A 471 -17.96 -15.68 -18.11
C GLN A 471 -17.89 -14.67 -19.26
N SER A 472 -16.82 -13.85 -19.35
CA SER A 472 -16.66 -12.91 -20.47
C SER A 472 -16.50 -13.56 -21.84
N HIS A 473 -15.98 -14.79 -21.87
CA HIS A 473 -15.84 -15.63 -23.08
C HIS A 473 -17.00 -16.62 -23.25
N GLU A 474 -18.08 -16.46 -22.48
CA GLU A 474 -19.25 -17.34 -22.52
C GLU A 474 -18.98 -18.82 -22.17
N HIS A 475 -17.84 -19.11 -21.53
CA HIS A 475 -17.50 -20.44 -21.00
C HIS A 475 -18.19 -20.66 -19.64
N PHE A 476 -19.51 -20.75 -19.66
CA PHE A 476 -20.32 -20.76 -18.43
C PHE A 476 -20.10 -21.99 -17.56
N ASP A 477 -19.81 -23.16 -18.15
CA ASP A 477 -19.56 -24.38 -17.38
C ASP A 477 -18.26 -24.26 -16.56
N ASP A 478 -17.19 -23.77 -17.20
CA ASP A 478 -15.93 -23.44 -16.51
C ASP A 478 -16.15 -22.37 -15.42
N ALA A 479 -16.93 -21.32 -15.72
CA ALA A 479 -17.23 -20.27 -14.77
C ALA A 479 -17.99 -20.79 -13.53
N ILE A 480 -18.92 -21.73 -13.72
CA ILE A 480 -19.63 -22.41 -12.62
C ILE A 480 -18.64 -23.20 -11.76
N GLU A 481 -17.77 -24.00 -12.38
CA GLU A 481 -16.76 -24.80 -11.67
C GLU A 481 -15.81 -23.89 -10.87
N TYR A 482 -15.31 -22.82 -11.48
CA TYR A 482 -14.47 -21.84 -10.80
C TYR A 482 -15.21 -21.15 -9.64
N CYS A 483 -16.48 -20.78 -9.78
CA CYS A 483 -17.25 -20.21 -8.67
C CYS A 483 -17.47 -21.22 -7.53
N GLN A 484 -17.68 -22.50 -7.84
CA GLN A 484 -17.80 -23.55 -6.83
C GLN A 484 -16.49 -23.75 -6.06
N HIS A 485 -15.36 -23.78 -6.78
CA HIS A 485 -14.05 -23.79 -6.14
C HIS A 485 -13.81 -22.54 -5.28
N ALA A 486 -14.19 -21.36 -5.77
CA ALA A 486 -14.08 -20.13 -5.00
C ALA A 486 -14.90 -20.17 -3.71
N ALA A 487 -16.14 -20.69 -3.76
CA ALA A 487 -17.00 -20.83 -2.58
C ALA A 487 -16.42 -21.85 -1.59
N PHE A 488 -15.91 -22.98 -2.10
CA PHE A 488 -15.23 -23.99 -1.29
C PHE A 488 -14.01 -23.40 -0.54
N TYR A 489 -13.11 -22.72 -1.25
CA TYR A 489 -11.92 -22.15 -0.62
C TYR A 489 -12.22 -20.93 0.27
N GLY A 490 -13.30 -20.18 0.00
CA GLY A 490 -13.79 -19.14 0.90
C GLY A 490 -14.27 -19.73 2.23
N GLY A 491 -15.04 -20.82 2.17
CA GLY A 491 -15.43 -21.58 3.36
C GLY A 491 -14.23 -22.18 4.09
N TYR A 492 -13.25 -22.72 3.34
CA TYR A 492 -12.00 -23.26 3.91
C TYR A 492 -11.16 -22.20 4.63
N ALA A 493 -11.15 -20.97 4.10
CA ALA A 493 -10.51 -19.82 4.72
C ALA A 493 -11.28 -19.31 5.96
N GLU A 494 -12.49 -19.81 6.22
CA GLU A 494 -13.44 -19.29 7.21
C GLU A 494 -13.82 -17.82 6.96
N ASP A 495 -13.87 -17.43 5.68
CA ASP A 495 -14.19 -16.09 5.24
C ASP A 495 -15.56 -16.07 4.56
N ALA A 496 -16.58 -15.68 5.33
CA ALA A 496 -17.96 -15.58 4.86
C ALA A 496 -18.11 -14.55 3.73
N ASN A 497 -17.28 -13.49 3.68
CA ASN A 497 -17.37 -12.48 2.64
C ASN A 497 -16.92 -13.05 1.29
N LEU A 498 -15.80 -13.77 1.27
CA LEU A 498 -15.31 -14.45 0.06
C LEU A 498 -16.27 -15.54 -0.41
N GLN A 499 -16.82 -16.32 0.52
CA GLN A 499 -17.79 -17.36 0.20
C GLN A 499 -19.09 -16.79 -0.39
N VAL A 500 -19.65 -15.74 0.22
CA VAL A 500 -20.84 -15.05 -0.30
C VAL A 500 -20.57 -14.43 -1.66
N MET A 501 -19.42 -13.78 -1.85
CA MET A 501 -19.10 -13.20 -3.16
C MET A 501 -19.00 -14.28 -4.24
N ALA A 502 -18.43 -15.44 -3.94
CA ALA A 502 -18.41 -16.57 -4.85
C ALA A 502 -19.83 -17.06 -5.20
N TYR A 503 -20.76 -17.12 -4.23
CA TYR A 503 -22.16 -17.45 -4.52
C TYR A 503 -22.86 -16.38 -5.37
N ILE A 504 -22.59 -15.09 -5.13
CA ILE A 504 -23.13 -14.01 -5.97
C ILE A 504 -22.64 -14.18 -7.41
N ARG A 505 -21.35 -14.50 -7.62
CA ARG A 505 -20.79 -14.75 -8.96
C ARG A 505 -21.39 -15.98 -9.61
N LEU A 506 -21.56 -17.07 -8.85
CA LEU A 506 -22.23 -18.28 -9.33
C LEU A 506 -23.66 -17.98 -9.77
N GLN A 507 -24.38 -17.18 -8.98
CA GLN A 507 -25.71 -16.71 -9.36
C GLN A 507 -25.67 -15.85 -10.62
N ASP A 508 -24.70 -14.95 -10.76
CA ASP A 508 -24.54 -14.13 -11.97
C ASP A 508 -24.30 -15.04 -13.19
N THR A 509 -23.53 -16.12 -13.06
CA THR A 509 -23.34 -17.11 -14.14
C THR A 509 -24.64 -17.85 -14.49
N TYR A 510 -25.42 -18.28 -13.49
CA TYR A 510 -26.73 -18.90 -13.75
C TYR A 510 -27.74 -17.93 -14.35
N TRP A 511 -27.64 -16.65 -14.02
CA TRP A 511 -28.48 -15.60 -14.60
C TRP A 511 -28.21 -15.45 -16.10
N GLU A 512 -26.93 -15.44 -16.48
CA GLU A 512 -26.53 -15.40 -17.89
C GLU A 512 -26.95 -16.66 -18.68
N GLN A 513 -27.16 -17.80 -18.01
CA GLN A 513 -27.75 -19.01 -18.58
C GLN A 513 -29.29 -19.05 -18.49
N GLN A 514 -29.92 -18.03 -17.90
CA GLN A 514 -31.37 -17.95 -17.65
C GLN A 514 -31.92 -19.09 -16.78
N VAL A 515 -31.09 -19.67 -15.90
CA VAL A 515 -31.51 -20.74 -14.98
C VAL A 515 -31.93 -20.14 -13.63
N PHE A 516 -33.11 -19.51 -13.60
CA PHE A 516 -33.58 -18.70 -12.47
C PHE A 516 -33.81 -19.49 -11.17
N ASP A 517 -34.17 -20.77 -11.23
CA ASP A 517 -34.30 -21.61 -10.02
C ASP A 517 -32.96 -21.83 -9.31
N LYS A 518 -31.89 -22.03 -10.08
CA LYS A 518 -30.53 -22.13 -9.52
C LYS A 518 -30.08 -20.77 -8.98
N CYS A 519 -30.40 -19.66 -9.65
CA CYS A 519 -30.12 -18.32 -9.14
C CYS A 519 -30.71 -18.11 -7.74
N PHE A 520 -31.99 -18.42 -7.58
CA PHE A 520 -32.69 -18.27 -6.30
C PHE A 520 -32.09 -19.15 -5.22
N THR A 521 -31.86 -20.43 -5.52
CA THR A 521 -31.27 -21.39 -4.57
C THR A 521 -29.89 -20.96 -4.11
N THR A 522 -29.03 -20.50 -5.02
CA THR A 522 -27.68 -20.00 -4.71
C THR A 522 -27.75 -18.73 -3.84
N LEU A 523 -28.66 -17.79 -4.13
CA LEU A 523 -28.82 -16.60 -3.30
C LEU A 523 -29.36 -16.91 -1.91
N LYS A 524 -30.22 -17.93 -1.78
CA LYS A 524 -30.66 -18.43 -0.47
C LYS A 524 -29.51 -19.04 0.32
N GLN A 525 -28.58 -19.74 -0.32
CA GLN A 525 -27.35 -20.18 0.36
C GLN A 525 -26.49 -19.00 0.84
N ALA A 526 -26.37 -17.95 0.02
CA ALA A 526 -25.66 -16.73 0.43
C ALA A 526 -26.37 -15.97 1.57
N GLU A 527 -27.71 -15.94 1.58
CA GLU A 527 -28.53 -15.32 2.62
C GLU A 527 -28.28 -15.95 4.00
N LEU A 528 -28.11 -17.27 4.07
CA LEU A 528 -27.81 -17.98 5.32
C LEU A 528 -26.49 -17.53 5.96
N LEU A 529 -25.56 -17.01 5.15
CA LEU A 529 -24.26 -16.51 5.61
C LEU A 529 -24.25 -15.00 5.82
N ALA A 530 -25.34 -14.30 5.47
CA ALA A 530 -25.37 -12.85 5.38
C ALA A 530 -25.12 -12.14 6.71
N GLU A 531 -25.49 -12.74 7.84
CA GLU A 531 -25.23 -12.19 9.17
C GLU A 531 -23.74 -12.10 9.51
N ASN A 532 -22.92 -12.97 8.91
CA ASN A 532 -21.47 -13.03 9.10
C ASN A 532 -20.68 -12.22 8.06
N THR A 533 -21.36 -11.47 7.18
CA THR A 533 -20.72 -10.64 6.15
C THR A 533 -20.87 -9.15 6.39
N THR A 534 -20.07 -8.37 5.67
CA THR A 534 -20.13 -6.90 5.69
C THR A 534 -21.48 -6.37 5.19
N LEU A 535 -21.80 -5.13 5.58
CA LEU A 535 -23.04 -4.46 5.17
C LEU A 535 -23.12 -4.30 3.65
N LEU A 536 -21.98 -4.10 2.96
CA LEU A 536 -21.95 -4.01 1.50
C LEU A 536 -22.43 -5.30 0.82
N LEU A 537 -21.89 -6.46 1.24
CA LEU A 537 -22.29 -7.74 0.67
C LEU A 537 -23.70 -8.13 1.06
N ARG A 538 -24.11 -7.86 2.30
CA ARG A 538 -25.48 -8.08 2.78
C ARG A 538 -26.49 -7.28 1.96
N GLY A 539 -26.24 -5.98 1.75
CA GLY A 539 -27.06 -5.13 0.90
C GLY A 539 -27.11 -5.63 -0.56
N ARG A 540 -25.98 -6.12 -1.09
CA ARG A 540 -25.91 -6.72 -2.43
C ARG A 540 -26.73 -8.01 -2.55
N ILE A 541 -26.69 -8.90 -1.55
CA ILE A 541 -27.51 -10.12 -1.50
C ILE A 541 -29.00 -9.74 -1.58
N PHE A 542 -29.44 -8.80 -0.73
CA PHE A 542 -30.84 -8.37 -0.72
C PHE A 542 -31.26 -7.73 -2.06
N ALA A 543 -30.40 -6.90 -2.67
CA ALA A 543 -30.68 -6.33 -3.98
C ALA A 543 -30.86 -7.42 -5.06
N ARG A 544 -30.02 -8.47 -5.04
CA ARG A 544 -30.15 -9.62 -5.94
C ARG A 544 -31.38 -10.47 -5.65
N LEU A 545 -31.70 -10.71 -4.37
CA LEU A 545 -32.91 -11.42 -3.94
C LEU A 545 -34.19 -10.71 -4.36
N ALA A 546 -34.22 -9.37 -4.27
CA ALA A 546 -35.33 -8.57 -4.78
C ALA A 546 -35.57 -8.81 -6.28
N ASN A 547 -34.49 -8.77 -7.06
CA ASN A 547 -34.55 -8.98 -8.50
C ASN A 547 -35.08 -10.38 -8.84
N ILE A 548 -34.44 -11.45 -8.33
CA ILE A 548 -34.87 -12.82 -8.65
C ILE A 548 -36.28 -13.16 -8.14
N SER A 549 -36.69 -12.64 -6.98
CA SER A 549 -38.04 -12.85 -6.44
C SER A 549 -39.10 -12.22 -7.35
N SER A 550 -38.78 -11.08 -7.98
CA SER A 550 -39.68 -10.43 -8.94
C SER A 550 -39.87 -11.28 -10.21
N TYR A 551 -38.83 -11.98 -10.68
CA TYR A 551 -38.92 -12.90 -11.83
C TYR A 551 -39.71 -14.17 -11.50
N ARG A 552 -39.70 -14.61 -10.24
CA ARG A 552 -40.53 -15.71 -9.73
C ARG A 552 -41.98 -15.29 -9.41
N SER A 553 -42.35 -14.04 -9.67
CA SER A 553 -43.67 -13.45 -9.33
C SER A 553 -43.97 -13.43 -7.83
N GLU A 554 -42.96 -13.50 -6.97
CA GLU A 554 -43.06 -13.38 -5.51
C GLU A 554 -42.99 -11.89 -5.10
N LEU A 555 -44.00 -11.12 -5.50
CA LEU A 555 -43.97 -9.65 -5.44
C LEU A 555 -43.80 -9.08 -4.03
N THR A 556 -44.41 -9.71 -3.01
CA THR A 556 -44.27 -9.29 -1.61
C THR A 556 -42.83 -9.45 -1.12
N SER A 557 -42.21 -10.59 -1.43
CA SER A 557 -40.80 -10.85 -1.12
C SER A 557 -39.89 -9.89 -1.86
N ALA A 558 -40.17 -9.60 -3.13
CA ALA A 558 -39.39 -8.66 -3.92
C ALA A 558 -39.38 -7.26 -3.29
N GLN A 559 -40.55 -6.74 -2.89
CA GLN A 559 -40.64 -5.44 -2.22
C GLN A 559 -39.91 -5.44 -0.87
N HIS A 560 -40.08 -6.49 -0.07
CA HIS A 560 -39.38 -6.64 1.21
C HIS A 560 -37.85 -6.58 1.04
N TYR A 561 -37.31 -7.27 0.05
CA TYR A 561 -35.87 -7.27 -0.23
C TYR A 561 -35.36 -5.94 -0.78
N ILE A 562 -36.16 -5.19 -1.55
CA ILE A 562 -35.81 -3.81 -1.95
C ILE A 562 -35.59 -2.96 -0.69
N ASP A 563 -36.53 -3.02 0.25
CA ASP A 563 -36.48 -2.21 1.46
C ASP A 563 -35.27 -2.60 2.33
N LEU A 564 -35.01 -3.90 2.50
CA LEU A 564 -33.82 -4.40 3.21
C LEU A 564 -32.52 -3.97 2.53
N ALA A 565 -32.45 -4.04 1.20
CA ALA A 565 -31.27 -3.62 0.45
C ALA A 565 -30.97 -2.14 0.68
N GLN A 566 -31.98 -1.27 0.54
CA GLN A 566 -31.82 0.18 0.73
C GLN A 566 -31.43 0.56 2.16
N GLN A 567 -31.97 -0.14 3.17
CA GLN A 567 -31.63 0.11 4.57
C GLN A 567 -30.24 -0.39 4.97
N THR A 568 -29.79 -1.49 4.36
CA THR A 568 -28.53 -2.15 4.73
C THR A 568 -27.32 -1.59 3.98
N PHE A 569 -27.51 -1.14 2.73
CA PHE A 569 -26.40 -0.75 1.87
C PHE A 569 -25.63 0.46 2.44
N PRO A 570 -24.30 0.40 2.56
CA PRO A 570 -23.52 1.47 3.19
C PRO A 570 -23.44 2.72 2.30
N GLN A 571 -23.42 3.90 2.92
CA GLN A 571 -23.28 5.20 2.22
C GLN A 571 -21.93 5.35 1.50
N HIS A 572 -20.88 4.75 2.05
CA HIS A 572 -19.51 4.78 1.52
C HIS A 572 -19.04 3.35 1.21
N PRO A 573 -19.53 2.71 0.12
CA PRO A 573 -19.19 1.34 -0.22
C PRO A 573 -17.69 1.15 -0.48
N GLU A 574 -16.98 2.19 -0.91
CA GLU A 574 -15.54 2.20 -1.14
C GLU A 574 -14.70 1.96 0.13
N MET A 575 -15.29 2.18 1.31
CA MET A 575 -14.64 1.96 2.60
C MET A 575 -14.85 0.54 3.15
N ASP A 576 -15.67 -0.28 2.49
CA ASP A 576 -15.95 -1.65 2.91
C ASP A 576 -14.77 -2.58 2.54
N PRO A 577 -14.32 -3.48 3.44
CA PRO A 577 -13.24 -4.41 3.16
C PRO A 577 -13.47 -5.27 1.91
N SER A 578 -14.73 -5.60 1.60
CA SER A 578 -15.08 -6.41 0.44
C SER A 578 -15.08 -5.63 -0.89
N PHE A 579 -14.91 -4.30 -0.85
CA PHE A 579 -14.99 -3.45 -2.04
C PHE A 579 -13.92 -3.81 -3.07
N LEU A 580 -12.71 -4.18 -2.61
CA LEU A 580 -11.56 -4.48 -3.46
C LEU A 580 -11.87 -5.54 -4.53
N TYR A 581 -12.51 -6.64 -4.14
CA TYR A 581 -12.83 -7.76 -5.02
C TYR A 581 -14.28 -7.77 -5.48
N SER A 582 -15.21 -7.15 -4.74
CA SER A 582 -16.62 -7.09 -5.15
C SER A 582 -16.90 -5.97 -6.16
N HIS A 583 -16.13 -4.87 -6.08
CA HIS A 583 -16.29 -3.61 -6.82
C HIS A 583 -17.75 -3.10 -6.84
N THR A 584 -18.46 -3.37 -5.75
CA THR A 584 -19.89 -3.08 -5.59
C THR A 584 -20.04 -1.60 -5.28
N THR A 585 -20.73 -0.87 -6.16
CA THR A 585 -21.10 0.53 -5.91
C THR A 585 -22.62 0.67 -5.84
N HIS A 586 -23.11 1.85 -5.46
CA HIS A 586 -24.53 2.18 -5.50
C HIS A 586 -25.18 1.93 -6.88
N PHE A 587 -24.40 1.94 -7.96
CA PHE A 587 -24.86 1.48 -9.28
C PHE A 587 -25.55 0.10 -9.20
N VAL A 588 -24.93 -0.88 -8.54
CA VAL A 588 -25.43 -2.25 -8.46
C VAL A 588 -26.74 -2.32 -7.69
N LEU A 589 -26.88 -1.52 -6.62
CA LEU A 589 -28.11 -1.42 -5.84
C LEU A 589 -29.26 -0.94 -6.73
N TYR A 590 -29.09 0.22 -7.37
CA TYR A 590 -30.13 0.81 -8.21
C TYR A 590 -30.42 -0.03 -9.45
N ALA A 591 -29.41 -0.61 -10.09
CA ALA A 591 -29.54 -1.48 -11.26
C ALA A 591 -30.47 -2.68 -11.00
N ASN A 592 -30.28 -3.38 -9.88
CA ASN A 592 -31.14 -4.52 -9.52
C ASN A 592 -32.56 -4.07 -9.12
N GLU A 593 -32.70 -2.86 -8.58
CA GLU A 593 -34.00 -2.28 -8.23
C GLU A 593 -34.85 -1.98 -9.48
N VAL A 594 -34.25 -1.62 -10.62
CA VAL A 594 -34.98 -1.31 -11.87
C VAL A 594 -35.86 -2.48 -12.29
N SER A 595 -35.26 -3.65 -12.51
CA SER A 595 -35.99 -4.83 -13.01
C SER A 595 -37.06 -5.29 -12.01
N ALA A 596 -36.74 -5.26 -10.71
CA ALA A 596 -37.70 -5.60 -9.66
C ALA A 596 -38.91 -4.63 -9.66
N ARG A 597 -38.66 -3.31 -9.76
CA ARG A 597 -39.71 -2.30 -9.75
C ARG A 597 -40.58 -2.31 -11.00
N ILE A 598 -40.02 -2.62 -12.17
CA ILE A 598 -40.81 -2.83 -13.41
C ILE A 598 -41.82 -3.96 -13.18
N LYS A 599 -41.38 -5.11 -12.65
CA LYS A 599 -42.25 -6.26 -12.37
C LYS A 599 -43.29 -5.99 -11.28
N LEU A 600 -42.99 -5.09 -10.35
CA LEU A 600 -43.94 -4.60 -9.34
C LEU A 600 -44.94 -3.55 -9.89
N GLY A 601 -44.85 -3.17 -11.17
CA GLY A 601 -45.68 -2.11 -11.77
C GLY A 601 -45.32 -0.69 -11.32
N GLN A 602 -44.19 -0.50 -10.64
CA GLN A 602 -43.76 0.78 -10.07
C GLN A 602 -42.88 1.56 -11.07
N LEU A 603 -43.42 1.85 -12.26
CA LEU A 603 -42.65 2.37 -13.40
C LEU A 603 -41.95 3.71 -13.11
N GLN A 604 -42.58 4.61 -12.36
CA GLN A 604 -41.95 5.89 -11.99
C GLN A 604 -40.72 5.67 -11.09
N ARG A 605 -40.83 4.78 -10.10
CA ARG A 605 -39.70 4.46 -9.22
C ARG A 605 -38.61 3.67 -9.97
N ALA A 606 -38.97 2.88 -10.98
CA ALA A 606 -38.00 2.25 -11.87
C ALA A 606 -37.22 3.29 -12.69
N ARG A 607 -37.89 4.32 -13.23
CA ARG A 607 -37.23 5.48 -13.86
C ARG A 607 -36.29 6.19 -12.89
N ASP A 608 -36.74 6.47 -11.67
CA ASP A 608 -35.91 7.15 -10.67
C ASP A 608 -34.67 6.32 -10.30
N ALA A 609 -34.80 5.00 -10.20
CA ALA A 609 -33.68 4.08 -9.96
C ALA A 609 -32.66 4.13 -11.12
N VAL A 610 -33.10 4.15 -12.38
CA VAL A 610 -32.21 4.31 -13.54
C VAL A 610 -31.45 5.64 -13.47
N VAL A 611 -32.14 6.74 -13.18
CA VAL A 611 -31.52 8.07 -13.03
C VAL A 611 -30.48 8.06 -11.90
N ASN A 612 -30.77 7.39 -10.79
CA ASN A 612 -29.83 7.25 -9.68
C ASN A 612 -28.64 6.37 -10.04
N ALA A 613 -28.83 5.29 -10.81
CA ALA A 613 -27.75 4.44 -11.31
C ALA A 613 -26.80 5.23 -12.23
N GLU A 614 -27.35 6.06 -13.12
CA GLU A 614 -26.59 6.87 -14.08
C GLU A 614 -25.59 7.83 -13.41
N LYS A 615 -25.92 8.34 -12.21
CA LYS A 615 -25.02 9.21 -11.42
C LYS A 615 -23.67 8.55 -11.10
N PHE A 616 -23.61 7.22 -11.10
CA PHE A 616 -22.40 6.45 -10.82
C PHE A 616 -21.67 5.97 -12.09
N VAL A 617 -22.13 6.37 -13.27
CA VAL A 617 -21.51 6.07 -14.57
C VAL A 617 -20.89 7.34 -15.14
N LEU A 618 -19.77 7.76 -14.53
CA LEU A 618 -19.05 8.97 -14.88
C LEU A 618 -18.08 8.76 -16.05
N GLY A 619 -17.84 9.83 -16.81
CA GLY A 619 -16.83 9.89 -17.87
C GLY A 619 -17.30 9.38 -19.25
N PRO A 620 -16.68 9.84 -20.36
CA PRO A 620 -17.07 9.43 -21.70
C PRO A 620 -16.78 7.95 -22.00
N ALA A 621 -15.72 7.37 -21.41
CA ALA A 621 -15.22 6.02 -21.68
C ALA A 621 -15.50 5.01 -20.55
N ASN A 622 -16.75 4.93 -20.10
CA ASN A 622 -17.17 4.01 -19.04
C ASN A 622 -18.02 2.85 -19.61
N PRO A 623 -17.57 1.59 -19.52
CA PRO A 623 -18.31 0.43 -20.04
C PRO A 623 -19.70 0.24 -19.43
N ARG A 624 -19.94 0.68 -18.17
CA ARG A 624 -21.26 0.59 -17.50
C ARG A 624 -22.36 1.40 -18.18
N LYS A 625 -22.02 2.20 -19.19
CA LYS A 625 -23.01 2.83 -20.08
C LYS A 625 -23.82 1.81 -20.86
N ILE A 626 -23.26 0.64 -21.15
CA ILE A 626 -24.00 -0.48 -21.77
C ILE A 626 -25.14 -0.88 -20.83
N ASP A 627 -24.82 -1.21 -19.58
CA ASP A 627 -25.80 -1.62 -18.55
C ASP A 627 -26.89 -0.56 -18.30
N VAL A 628 -26.50 0.71 -18.09
CA VAL A 628 -27.48 1.79 -17.88
C VAL A 628 -28.42 1.93 -19.07
N THR A 629 -27.88 1.89 -20.29
CA THR A 629 -28.70 2.02 -21.50
C THR A 629 -29.64 0.82 -21.63
N HIS A 630 -29.20 -0.38 -21.26
CA HIS A 630 -30.04 -1.57 -21.21
C HIS A 630 -31.24 -1.38 -20.25
N TYR A 631 -31.00 -0.87 -19.03
CA TYR A 631 -32.07 -0.56 -18.09
C TYR A 631 -33.00 0.56 -18.56
N GLN A 632 -32.47 1.60 -19.22
CA GLN A 632 -33.28 2.64 -19.85
C GLN A 632 -34.23 2.05 -20.91
N ILE A 633 -33.75 1.10 -21.72
CA ILE A 633 -34.58 0.40 -22.71
C ILE A 633 -35.65 -0.44 -22.01
N GLN A 634 -35.32 -1.21 -20.98
CA GLN A 634 -36.31 -2.01 -20.24
C GLN A 634 -37.45 -1.16 -19.68
N VAL A 635 -37.12 0.02 -19.14
CA VAL A 635 -38.11 0.97 -18.63
C VAL A 635 -38.95 1.53 -19.79
N ALA A 636 -38.34 1.95 -20.90
CA ALA A 636 -39.06 2.47 -22.06
C ALA A 636 -40.01 1.42 -22.68
N VAL A 637 -39.61 0.15 -22.73
CA VAL A 637 -40.49 -0.96 -23.14
C VAL A 637 -41.69 -1.09 -22.20
N ALA A 638 -41.46 -1.07 -20.89
CA ALA A 638 -42.54 -1.17 -19.90
C ALA A 638 -43.51 0.02 -19.93
N LEU A 639 -43.14 1.12 -20.59
CA LEU A 639 -43.94 2.32 -20.79
C LEU A 639 -44.56 2.41 -22.19
N GLU A 640 -44.33 1.40 -23.03
CA GLU A 640 -44.75 1.34 -24.43
C GLU A 640 -44.20 2.52 -25.28
N ASP A 641 -43.02 3.04 -24.95
CA ASP A 641 -42.37 4.16 -25.65
C ASP A 641 -41.37 3.66 -26.71
N LEU A 642 -41.91 3.24 -27.86
CA LEU A 642 -41.12 2.70 -28.98
C LEU A 642 -40.12 3.72 -29.54
N GLU A 643 -40.44 5.02 -29.50
CA GLU A 643 -39.56 6.07 -30.02
C GLU A 643 -38.30 6.19 -29.14
N GLN A 644 -38.50 6.26 -27.82
CA GLN A 644 -37.39 6.29 -26.88
C GLN A 644 -36.59 4.98 -26.93
N CYS A 645 -37.24 3.82 -27.06
CA CYS A 645 -36.57 2.54 -27.24
C CYS A 645 -35.64 2.55 -28.44
N ALA A 646 -36.08 3.04 -29.60
CA ALA A 646 -35.27 3.06 -30.83
C ALA A 646 -34.00 3.91 -30.67
N VAL A 647 -34.13 5.12 -30.12
CA VAL A 647 -33.00 6.01 -29.88
C VAL A 647 -31.99 5.40 -28.90
N LEU A 648 -32.50 4.80 -27.82
CA LEU A 648 -31.64 4.15 -26.83
C LEU A 648 -30.96 2.90 -27.38
N PHE A 649 -31.64 2.14 -28.25
CA PHE A 649 -31.07 0.94 -28.87
C PHE A 649 -29.91 1.26 -29.80
N GLU A 650 -30.03 2.31 -30.64
CA GLU A 650 -28.90 2.79 -31.45
C GLU A 650 -27.71 3.21 -30.59
N LYS A 651 -27.98 3.90 -29.47
CA LYS A 651 -26.96 4.28 -28.49
C LYS A 651 -26.31 3.07 -27.81
N LEU A 652 -27.09 2.02 -27.51
CA LEU A 652 -26.59 0.76 -26.97
C LEU A 652 -25.64 0.08 -27.96
N ILE A 653 -26.03 -0.03 -29.24
CA ILE A 653 -25.16 -0.58 -30.29
C ILE A 653 -23.83 0.19 -30.37
N TYR A 654 -23.87 1.53 -30.32
CA TYR A 654 -22.67 2.35 -30.30
C TYR A 654 -21.75 1.99 -29.13
N TYR A 655 -22.28 1.87 -27.91
CA TYR A 655 -21.48 1.52 -26.74
C TYR A 655 -20.95 0.09 -26.78
N VAL A 656 -21.75 -0.87 -27.23
CA VAL A 656 -21.33 -2.27 -27.36
C VAL A 656 -20.23 -2.42 -28.40
N LYS A 657 -20.32 -1.73 -29.55
CA LYS A 657 -19.25 -1.72 -30.56
C LYS A 657 -17.95 -1.12 -30.02
N LYS A 658 -18.04 -0.09 -29.17
CA LYS A 658 -16.89 0.66 -28.69
C LYS A 658 -16.22 0.07 -27.45
N TYR A 659 -17.00 -0.57 -26.57
CA TYR A 659 -16.57 -0.99 -25.24
C TYR A 659 -16.97 -2.42 -24.86
N GLY A 660 -17.90 -3.04 -25.60
CA GLY A 660 -18.52 -4.30 -25.23
C GLY A 660 -17.65 -5.52 -25.52
N GLN A 661 -17.84 -6.55 -24.69
CA GLN A 661 -17.28 -7.89 -24.86
C GLN A 661 -18.27 -8.81 -25.60
N GLU A 662 -17.90 -10.09 -25.77
CA GLU A 662 -18.77 -11.07 -26.46
C GLU A 662 -20.12 -11.21 -25.76
N LEU A 663 -20.09 -11.33 -24.42
CA LEU A 663 -21.29 -11.38 -23.59
C LEU A 663 -22.22 -10.18 -23.80
N ASP A 664 -21.69 -8.96 -23.92
CA ASP A 664 -22.50 -7.75 -24.15
C ASP A 664 -23.21 -7.79 -25.50
N ARG A 665 -22.56 -8.35 -26.53
CA ARG A 665 -23.15 -8.51 -27.86
C ARG A 665 -24.28 -9.53 -27.83
N ARG A 666 -24.06 -10.67 -27.17
CA ARG A 666 -25.09 -11.69 -26.96
C ARG A 666 -26.30 -11.11 -26.21
N ASN A 667 -26.06 -10.41 -25.11
CA ASN A 667 -27.12 -9.82 -24.29
C ASN A 667 -27.90 -8.74 -25.07
N THR A 668 -27.22 -7.95 -25.92
CA THR A 668 -27.88 -6.99 -26.82
C THR A 668 -28.74 -7.69 -27.87
N TYR A 669 -28.29 -8.84 -28.38
CA TYR A 669 -29.08 -9.65 -29.32
C TYR A 669 -30.32 -10.25 -28.64
N THR A 670 -30.19 -10.78 -27.42
CA THR A 670 -31.33 -11.27 -26.64
C THR A 670 -32.34 -10.16 -26.33
N LEU A 671 -31.86 -8.95 -26.01
CA LEU A 671 -32.73 -7.79 -25.85
C LEU A 671 -33.49 -7.47 -27.15
N TYR A 672 -32.80 -7.48 -28.30
CA TYR A 672 -33.45 -7.32 -29.60
C TYR A 672 -34.54 -8.36 -29.85
N GLN A 673 -34.29 -9.63 -29.55
CA GLN A 673 -35.29 -10.69 -29.69
C GLN A 673 -36.53 -10.39 -28.85
N SER A 674 -36.36 -9.97 -27.60
CA SER A 674 -37.47 -9.56 -26.73
C SER A 674 -38.23 -8.34 -27.28
N LEU A 675 -37.53 -7.35 -27.85
CA LEU A 675 -38.17 -6.19 -28.50
C LEU A 675 -38.98 -6.60 -29.73
N HIS A 676 -38.47 -7.54 -30.52
CA HIS A 676 -39.17 -8.06 -31.69
C HIS A 676 -40.39 -8.90 -31.31
N GLU A 677 -40.33 -9.67 -30.24
CA GLU A 677 -41.51 -10.38 -29.71
C GLU A 677 -42.58 -9.41 -29.20
N HIS A 678 -42.18 -8.31 -28.56
CA HIS A 678 -43.09 -7.29 -28.04
C HIS A 678 -43.70 -6.43 -29.16
N TRP A 679 -42.94 -6.14 -30.22
CA TRP A 679 -43.37 -5.35 -31.39
C TRP A 679 -43.01 -6.02 -32.74
N PRO A 680 -43.69 -7.12 -33.12
CA PRO A 680 -43.27 -7.98 -34.24
C PRO A 680 -43.43 -7.39 -35.64
N HIS A 681 -44.19 -6.30 -35.78
CA HIS A 681 -44.49 -5.69 -37.08
C HIS A 681 -43.97 -4.25 -37.21
N GLU A 682 -43.20 -3.78 -36.24
CA GLU A 682 -42.69 -2.42 -36.23
C GLU A 682 -41.43 -2.29 -37.10
N ALA A 683 -41.53 -1.51 -38.18
CA ALA A 683 -40.44 -1.30 -39.12
C ALA A 683 -39.17 -0.72 -38.46
N ARG A 684 -39.33 0.00 -37.34
CA ARG A 684 -38.20 0.52 -36.54
C ARG A 684 -37.41 -0.61 -35.87
N VAL A 685 -38.10 -1.63 -35.36
CA VAL A 685 -37.45 -2.80 -34.73
C VAL A 685 -36.66 -3.58 -35.78
N GLU A 686 -37.20 -3.77 -36.98
CA GLU A 686 -36.44 -4.41 -38.08
C GLU A 686 -35.18 -3.64 -38.48
N LYS A 687 -35.20 -2.29 -38.42
CA LYS A 687 -33.98 -1.49 -38.63
C LYS A 687 -32.92 -1.73 -37.54
N MET A 688 -33.33 -2.00 -36.30
CA MET A 688 -32.39 -2.33 -35.20
C MET A 688 -31.63 -3.62 -35.48
N LYS A 689 -32.29 -4.63 -36.09
CA LYS A 689 -31.64 -5.87 -36.53
C LYS A 689 -30.51 -5.62 -37.53
N GLN A 690 -30.77 -4.74 -38.50
CA GLN A 690 -29.77 -4.38 -39.51
C GLN A 690 -28.56 -3.68 -38.88
N ALA A 691 -28.80 -2.77 -37.94
CA ALA A 691 -27.74 -2.06 -37.21
C ALA A 691 -26.90 -2.98 -36.30
N LEU A 692 -27.49 -4.08 -35.80
CA LEU A 692 -26.82 -5.13 -35.03
C LEU A 692 -25.88 -6.00 -35.89
N LEU A 693 -26.27 -6.26 -37.14
CA LEU A 693 -25.53 -7.13 -38.07
C LEU A 693 -24.47 -6.39 -38.89
N SER A 694 -24.60 -5.07 -39.04
CA SER A 694 -23.57 -4.17 -39.58
C SER A 694 -22.49 -3.86 -38.55
#